data_AF-A0A4Y2HTS5-F1
#
_entry.id   AF-A0A4Y2HTS5-F1
#
_cell.length_a   1.000
_cell.length_b   1.000
_cell.length_c   1.000
_cell.angle_alpha   90.00
_cell.angle_beta   90.00
_cell.angle_gamma   90.00
#
_symmetry.space_group_name_H-M   'P 1'
#
loop_
_entity.id
_entity.type
_entity.pdbx_description
1 polymer ?
#
loop_
_entity_poly.entity_id
_entity_poly.type
_entity_poly.pdbx_seq_one_letter_code
_entity_poly.pdbx_strand_id
1 'polypeptide(L)'
;MESRGKSWKREREERGRKQAIQQDGNGKKDSSEVHSGSGLPAETDKKTDKFDPKNSVAESGEKTPEQAPEEKETADTTSEAQRQELQQYIKELAEKLRLKAELRAVNTNAESTRPEESFFSKLDSSLKKNTAFIKRLRNMTEMQRDSLIKDMEGLNLTKYISEAAAAIVDAKLKMSDVSTGVQVCSLLHRRYADFSAQLLEHWQKVLPMKKDEKISNPSKIRVDLRFYAELVSSGIFPLREGLPLLGNLLTVLTGPDREEHSNVGIVLSFCRHCGEDYTGIVPRKYRLLSEKYQMELPKSDFFGKQETVNEKEENVKLMVESEDEDFCSLQHETKAAETEKFLLPDRQKGLRSLLKDYFKSLCRHVVKDYKTLENMEKQNHRILQTKGELSADRKEKFEAAQAAFQKLLSNSEQFSDIVDEDMPHLPKDENFPQDSETTTLDVHNRFKDREMLDGSLSVWEDDDTRSFYENLPDLKAFIPGILFKDSSQAVPQSQTEAVEKLEEDLSQLEIEESELLEAETKEEVKETAKSDDKDLTETLMQEMDDTEEEAAASNTANKVLLDHFLNSLLNCVNREMIDQAAVDFCMNLNTRPNRKKLVKALFLVPRTRLDLLPFYARFVATLNPCMPDVASDLVSMLKQDFKFHIKKKDQINIESKVKTVRFIGELVKFKVFPKTEALYCLKLLLCDFIHHHVEMACNLLETCGRFLFQAPDSHQRIKVLL
;
A
#
# COMPACT_ATOMS: atom_id res chain seq x y z
N MET A 1 -6.31 35.14 -33.03
CA MET A 1 -7.06 33.87 -33.16
C MET A 1 -7.01 33.14 -31.82
N GLU A 2 -7.89 33.54 -30.91
CA GLU A 2 -8.18 32.79 -29.68
C GLU A 2 -9.24 31.74 -29.98
N SER A 3 -8.98 30.46 -29.68
CA SER A 3 -10.00 29.45 -29.31
C SER A 3 -9.41 28.04 -29.32
N ARG A 4 -9.01 27.50 -28.15
CA ARG A 4 -8.96 26.03 -27.92
C ARG A 4 -8.83 25.60 -26.45
N GLY A 5 -9.54 26.29 -25.55
CA GLY A 5 -9.46 26.05 -24.09
C GLY A 5 -10.74 25.55 -23.39
N LYS A 6 -11.75 25.02 -24.10
CA LYS A 6 -13.08 24.72 -23.49
C LYS A 6 -13.55 23.26 -23.55
N SER A 7 -12.72 22.29 -23.99
CA SER A 7 -13.17 20.89 -24.17
C SER A 7 -13.08 20.02 -22.90
N TRP A 8 -12.10 20.25 -22.02
CA TRP A 8 -11.81 19.33 -20.90
C TRP A 8 -12.76 19.45 -19.70
N LYS A 9 -13.35 20.64 -19.46
CA LYS A 9 -14.30 20.84 -18.35
C LYS A 9 -15.63 20.11 -18.56
N ARG A 10 -16.14 20.07 -19.80
CA ARG A 10 -17.40 19.37 -20.13
C ARG A 10 -17.27 17.85 -20.01
N GLU A 11 -16.11 17.29 -20.38
CA GLU A 11 -15.89 15.84 -20.31
C GLU A 11 -15.79 15.31 -18.86
N ARG A 12 -15.36 16.15 -17.91
CA ARG A 12 -15.27 15.81 -16.49
C ARG A 12 -16.64 15.88 -15.80
N GLU A 13 -17.47 16.85 -16.16
CA GLU A 13 -18.86 16.96 -15.66
C GLU A 13 -19.75 15.81 -16.16
N GLU A 14 -19.53 15.32 -17.39
CA GLU A 14 -20.32 14.23 -17.96
C GLU A 14 -19.98 12.85 -17.34
N ARG A 15 -18.72 12.65 -16.90
CA ARG A 15 -18.32 11.45 -16.12
C ARG A 15 -18.88 11.47 -14.70
N GLY A 16 -18.95 12.65 -14.07
CA GLY A 16 -19.58 12.80 -12.75
C GLY A 16 -21.08 12.49 -12.76
N ARG A 17 -21.80 12.91 -13.81
CA ARG A 17 -23.23 12.59 -13.96
C ARG A 17 -23.52 11.10 -14.22
N LYS A 18 -22.62 10.38 -14.88
CA LYS A 18 -22.81 8.93 -15.12
C LYS A 18 -22.56 8.07 -13.88
N GLN A 19 -21.74 8.51 -12.94
CA GLN A 19 -21.52 7.80 -11.66
C GLN A 19 -22.64 8.05 -10.64
N ALA A 20 -23.30 9.22 -10.68
CA ALA A 20 -24.44 9.52 -9.80
C ALA A 20 -25.73 8.76 -10.15
N ILE A 21 -25.89 8.30 -11.40
CA ILE A 21 -27.11 7.60 -11.86
C ILE A 21 -27.08 6.10 -11.48
N GLN A 22 -25.95 5.57 -11.01
CA GLN A 22 -25.79 4.13 -10.73
C GLN A 22 -25.88 3.75 -9.24
N GLN A 23 -26.08 4.72 -8.33
CA GLN A 23 -26.19 4.48 -6.88
C GLN A 23 -27.59 4.70 -6.28
N ASP A 24 -28.55 5.24 -7.03
CA ASP A 24 -29.93 5.51 -6.54
C ASP A 24 -30.95 4.37 -6.81
N GLY A 25 -30.46 3.13 -6.95
CA GLY A 25 -31.26 2.00 -7.42
C GLY A 25 -31.41 0.86 -6.42
N ASN A 26 -31.61 1.09 -5.12
CA ASN A 26 -32.19 0.03 -4.28
C ASN A 26 -32.87 0.54 -3.00
N GLY A 27 -34.20 0.58 -3.02
CA GLY A 27 -35.02 0.86 -1.85
C GLY A 27 -36.47 0.36 -2.01
N LYS A 28 -36.85 -0.58 -1.12
CA LYS A 28 -38.19 -0.95 -0.62
C LYS A 28 -39.10 -1.88 -1.44
N LYS A 29 -39.47 -2.99 -0.78
CA LYS A 29 -40.84 -3.56 -0.59
C LYS A 29 -40.75 -4.58 0.56
N ASP A 30 -41.26 -4.26 1.74
CA ASP A 30 -42.65 -4.35 2.24
C ASP A 30 -42.98 -5.70 2.93
N SER A 31 -43.61 -5.53 4.09
CA SER A 31 -43.91 -6.45 5.18
C SER A 31 -45.25 -7.19 5.06
N SER A 32 -45.38 -8.35 5.72
CA SER A 32 -46.59 -8.88 6.40
C SER A 32 -46.18 -10.14 7.20
N GLU A 33 -46.27 -10.13 8.55
CA GLU A 33 -47.37 -10.68 9.40
C GLU A 33 -47.48 -12.23 9.34
N VAL A 34 -47.61 -13.07 10.38
CA VAL A 34 -48.12 -12.98 11.78
C VAL A 34 -47.88 -14.34 12.52
N HIS A 35 -47.69 -14.29 13.87
CA HIS A 35 -47.92 -15.32 14.95
C HIS A 35 -47.18 -16.68 14.89
N SER A 36 -46.82 -17.42 15.96
CA SER A 36 -47.05 -17.50 17.43
C SER A 36 -46.06 -18.60 17.92
N GLY A 37 -45.44 -18.64 19.09
CA GLY A 37 -45.98 -18.67 20.45
C GLY A 37 -45.13 -19.62 21.33
N SER A 38 -45.08 -19.35 22.66
CA SER A 38 -44.62 -20.19 23.79
C SER A 38 -43.15 -20.66 23.81
N GLY A 39 -42.41 -20.71 24.92
CA GLY A 39 -42.67 -20.47 26.34
C GLY A 39 -41.46 -20.98 27.14
N LEU A 40 -41.00 -20.16 28.10
CA LEU A 40 -40.09 -20.45 29.22
C LEU A 40 -40.65 -21.61 30.11
N PRO A 41 -39.90 -22.26 31.05
CA PRO A 41 -39.08 -21.59 32.09
C PRO A 41 -37.81 -22.33 32.61
N ALA A 42 -36.80 -21.57 33.10
CA ALA A 42 -36.41 -21.33 34.52
C ALA A 42 -35.79 -22.56 35.23
N GLU A 43 -34.48 -22.55 35.49
CA GLU A 43 -33.80 -22.11 36.74
C GLU A 43 -34.06 -22.98 37.97
N THR A 44 -32.98 -23.48 38.55
CA THR A 44 -32.62 -23.45 39.99
C THR A 44 -31.23 -24.08 40.16
N ASP A 45 -30.41 -23.86 41.19
CA ASP A 45 -30.07 -22.72 42.04
C ASP A 45 -28.92 -23.24 42.95
N LYS A 46 -27.98 -22.36 43.35
CA LYS A 46 -27.20 -22.37 44.63
C LYS A 46 -26.01 -23.33 44.84
N LYS A 47 -24.78 -22.78 44.98
CA LYS A 47 -24.05 -22.33 46.21
C LYS A 47 -23.17 -23.46 46.79
N THR A 48 -21.95 -23.32 47.34
CA THR A 48 -21.19 -22.29 48.10
C THR A 48 -19.68 -22.66 47.96
N ASP A 49 -18.71 -21.78 47.70
CA ASP A 49 -18.07 -20.75 48.55
C ASP A 49 -17.24 -21.26 49.76
N LYS A 50 -15.89 -21.16 49.72
CA LYS A 50 -14.98 -20.50 50.71
C LYS A 50 -13.49 -21.00 50.80
N PHE A 51 -12.57 -20.03 50.64
CA PHE A 51 -11.35 -19.67 51.42
C PHE A 51 -10.07 -20.56 51.52
N ASP A 52 -8.98 -20.10 50.85
CA ASP A 52 -7.62 -19.67 51.31
C ASP A 52 -6.94 -20.23 52.60
N PRO A 53 -5.59 -20.06 52.83
CA PRO A 53 -4.40 -20.07 51.96
C PRO A 53 -3.12 -20.73 52.60
N LYS A 54 -1.96 -20.66 51.90
CA LYS A 54 -0.52 -20.62 52.37
C LYS A 54 0.37 -21.90 52.47
N ASN A 55 1.41 -21.87 51.61
CA ASN A 55 2.88 -21.89 51.85
C ASN A 55 3.74 -23.19 51.77
N SER A 56 4.79 -23.06 50.92
CA SER A 56 6.17 -23.58 50.97
C SER A 56 6.46 -25.09 50.89
N VAL A 57 7.26 -25.55 49.91
CA VAL A 57 8.74 -25.72 49.94
C VAL A 57 9.17 -26.44 48.63
N ALA A 58 10.38 -26.13 48.16
CA ALA A 58 11.06 -26.70 46.99
C ALA A 58 11.31 -28.22 47.08
N GLU A 59 11.37 -28.92 45.94
CA GLU A 59 12.60 -29.45 45.31
C GLU A 59 12.31 -30.64 44.36
N SER A 60 12.95 -30.61 43.19
CA SER A 60 13.33 -31.73 42.31
C SER A 60 12.28 -32.72 41.77
N GLY A 61 12.05 -32.62 40.45
CA GLY A 61 12.25 -33.75 39.53
C GLY A 61 11.13 -34.77 39.36
N GLU A 62 10.21 -34.51 38.43
CA GLU A 62 9.67 -35.53 37.52
C GLU A 62 8.93 -34.83 36.36
N LYS A 63 9.36 -35.07 35.12
CA LYS A 63 8.60 -34.67 33.93
C LYS A 63 7.42 -35.63 33.79
N THR A 64 6.22 -35.17 34.12
CA THR A 64 4.96 -35.85 33.78
C THR A 64 4.72 -35.76 32.26
N PRO A 65 4.34 -36.86 31.58
CA PRO A 65 4.10 -36.89 30.14
C PRO A 65 2.62 -36.58 29.85
N GLU A 66 2.22 -35.31 29.85
CA GLU A 66 0.79 -34.98 29.61
C GLU A 66 0.55 -33.75 28.72
N GLN A 67 1.50 -33.39 27.85
CA GLN A 67 1.32 -32.41 26.75
C GLN A 67 1.58 -32.99 25.35
N ALA A 68 1.70 -34.32 25.22
CA ALA A 68 2.02 -35.00 23.96
C ALA A 68 0.86 -35.28 22.96
N PRO A 69 -0.46 -35.27 23.29
CA PRO A 69 -1.48 -35.65 22.31
C PRO A 69 -1.76 -34.56 21.26
N GLU A 70 -1.84 -33.28 21.66
CA GLU A 70 -2.30 -32.19 20.79
C GLU A 70 -1.26 -31.75 19.74
N GLU A 71 0.04 -31.78 20.09
CA GLU A 71 1.12 -31.50 19.13
C GLU A 71 1.31 -32.62 18.09
N LYS A 72 0.98 -33.87 18.45
CA LYS A 72 1.07 -35.01 17.51
C LYS A 72 -0.08 -35.00 16.51
N GLU A 73 -1.32 -34.75 16.93
CA GLU A 73 -2.46 -34.69 16.01
C GLU A 73 -2.35 -33.51 15.01
N THR A 74 -1.85 -32.36 15.45
CA THR A 74 -1.62 -31.18 14.57
C THR A 74 -0.45 -31.38 13.60
N ALA A 75 0.61 -32.09 14.02
CA ALA A 75 1.72 -32.46 13.13
C ALA A 75 1.31 -33.53 12.09
N ASP A 76 0.51 -34.52 12.49
CA ASP A 76 0.05 -35.59 11.58
C ASP A 76 -0.91 -35.04 10.51
N THR A 77 -1.86 -34.18 10.91
CA THR A 77 -2.79 -33.52 9.99
C THR A 77 -2.08 -32.61 8.98
N THR A 78 -1.05 -31.88 9.41
CA THR A 78 -0.23 -31.06 8.51
C THR A 78 0.60 -31.91 7.55
N SER A 79 1.15 -33.03 8.02
CA SER A 79 1.91 -33.97 7.18
C SER A 79 1.03 -34.66 6.14
N GLU A 80 -0.19 -35.03 6.51
CA GLU A 80 -1.16 -35.64 5.59
C GLU A 80 -1.62 -34.64 4.52
N ALA A 81 -1.91 -33.39 4.90
CA ALA A 81 -2.25 -32.33 3.94
C ALA A 81 -1.13 -32.07 2.92
N GLN A 82 0.13 -31.99 3.37
CA GLN A 82 1.30 -31.84 2.50
C GLN A 82 1.46 -33.00 1.51
N ARG A 83 1.19 -34.23 1.98
CA ARG A 83 1.25 -35.43 1.15
C ARG A 83 0.13 -35.45 0.10
N GLN A 84 -1.08 -35.06 0.48
CA GLN A 84 -2.22 -34.94 -0.45
C GLN A 84 -1.96 -33.86 -1.50
N GLU A 85 -1.39 -32.71 -1.11
CA GLU A 85 -1.00 -31.65 -2.04
C GLU A 85 0.03 -32.15 -3.07
N LEU A 86 1.06 -32.87 -2.62
CA LEU A 86 2.04 -33.47 -3.53
C LEU A 86 1.41 -34.50 -4.48
N GLN A 87 0.51 -35.35 -3.99
CA GLN A 87 -0.20 -36.33 -4.82
C GLN A 87 -1.03 -35.66 -5.92
N GLN A 88 -1.75 -34.60 -5.57
CA GLN A 88 -2.53 -33.83 -6.54
C GLN A 88 -1.61 -33.19 -7.59
N TYR A 89 -0.49 -32.59 -7.16
CA TYR A 89 0.51 -32.03 -8.08
C TYR A 89 1.08 -33.07 -9.05
N ILE A 90 1.47 -34.25 -8.55
CA ILE A 90 1.97 -35.36 -9.37
C ILE A 90 0.94 -35.79 -10.42
N LYS A 91 -0.33 -35.92 -10.01
CA LYS A 91 -1.41 -36.32 -10.91
C LYS A 91 -1.62 -35.29 -12.02
N GLU A 92 -1.71 -34.01 -11.68
CA GLU A 92 -1.88 -32.92 -12.64
C GLU A 92 -0.69 -32.81 -13.61
N LEU A 93 0.53 -32.95 -13.08
CA LEU A 93 1.75 -32.92 -13.89
C LEU A 93 1.81 -34.11 -14.87
N ALA A 94 1.49 -35.32 -14.40
CA ALA A 94 1.45 -36.51 -15.26
C ALA A 94 0.42 -36.37 -16.39
N GLU A 95 -0.78 -35.89 -16.07
CA GLU A 95 -1.84 -35.67 -17.08
C GLU A 95 -1.42 -34.60 -18.09
N LYS A 96 -0.85 -33.49 -17.61
CA LYS A 96 -0.34 -32.41 -18.47
C LYS A 96 0.74 -32.91 -19.43
N LEU A 97 1.71 -33.67 -18.94
CA LEU A 97 2.79 -34.24 -19.76
C LEU A 97 2.24 -35.24 -20.79
N ARG A 98 1.32 -36.12 -20.39
CA ARG A 98 0.67 -37.09 -21.28
C ARG A 98 -0.05 -36.38 -22.44
N LEU A 99 -0.87 -35.38 -22.15
CA LEU A 99 -1.62 -34.63 -23.17
C LEU A 99 -0.68 -33.93 -24.16
N LYS A 100 0.44 -33.37 -23.67
CA LYS A 100 1.46 -32.76 -24.53
C LYS A 100 2.16 -33.78 -25.42
N ALA A 101 2.51 -34.95 -24.88
CA ALA A 101 3.15 -36.03 -25.63
C ALA A 101 2.22 -36.57 -26.74
N GLU A 102 0.94 -36.80 -26.43
CA GLU A 102 -0.07 -37.21 -27.41
C GLU A 102 -0.22 -36.19 -28.52
N LEU A 103 -0.35 -34.91 -28.16
CA LEU A 103 -0.49 -33.83 -29.14
C LEU A 103 0.73 -33.74 -30.05
N ARG A 104 1.94 -33.87 -29.49
CA ARG A 104 3.20 -33.87 -30.25
C ARG A 104 3.26 -35.05 -31.22
N ALA A 105 2.97 -36.26 -30.75
CA ALA A 105 3.00 -37.46 -31.59
C ALA A 105 2.10 -37.31 -32.83
N VAL A 106 0.89 -36.79 -32.63
CA VAL A 106 -0.06 -36.57 -33.72
C VAL A 106 0.41 -35.48 -34.69
N ASN A 107 1.00 -34.39 -34.19
CA ASN A 107 1.51 -33.31 -35.05
C ASN A 107 2.78 -33.70 -35.81
N THR A 108 3.71 -34.43 -35.17
CA THR A 108 4.91 -34.92 -35.85
C THR A 108 4.56 -35.92 -36.96
N ASN A 109 3.48 -36.69 -36.79
CA ASN A 109 2.95 -37.59 -37.82
C ASN A 109 1.92 -36.91 -38.76
N ALA A 110 1.85 -35.57 -38.79
CA ALA A 110 0.89 -34.84 -39.62
C ALA A 110 1.10 -35.11 -41.11
N GLU A 111 2.35 -35.15 -41.59
CA GLU A 111 2.66 -35.29 -43.01
C GLU A 111 2.08 -36.58 -43.62
N SER A 112 2.14 -37.69 -42.89
CA SER A 112 1.62 -38.99 -43.32
C SER A 112 0.09 -39.11 -43.20
N THR A 113 -0.54 -38.24 -42.41
CA THR A 113 -1.99 -38.29 -42.09
C THR A 113 -2.80 -37.19 -42.75
N ARG A 114 -2.16 -36.32 -43.54
CA ARG A 114 -2.83 -35.24 -44.27
C ARG A 114 -3.78 -35.82 -45.33
N PRO A 115 -4.99 -35.25 -45.46
CA PRO A 115 -5.96 -35.71 -46.46
C PRO A 115 -5.54 -35.31 -47.88
N GLU A 116 -5.94 -36.12 -48.87
CA GLU A 116 -5.74 -35.84 -50.29
C GLU A 116 -6.71 -34.75 -50.81
N GLU A 117 -6.44 -34.22 -52.02
CA GLU A 117 -7.28 -33.17 -52.64
C GLU A 117 -8.78 -33.53 -52.72
N SER A 118 -9.10 -34.80 -52.92
CA SER A 118 -10.48 -35.30 -53.02
C SER A 118 -11.29 -35.03 -51.74
N PHE A 119 -10.66 -34.99 -50.58
CA PHE A 119 -11.28 -34.66 -49.30
C PHE A 119 -11.77 -33.20 -49.27
N PHE A 120 -10.95 -32.26 -49.77
CA PHE A 120 -11.25 -30.83 -49.72
C PHE A 120 -12.38 -30.41 -50.66
N SER A 121 -12.62 -31.18 -51.72
CA SER A 121 -13.72 -30.91 -52.66
C SER A 121 -15.11 -31.00 -52.01
N LYS A 122 -15.24 -31.76 -50.90
CA LYS A 122 -16.49 -31.97 -50.16
C LYS A 122 -16.75 -30.89 -49.10
N LEU A 123 -15.76 -30.04 -48.81
CA LEU A 123 -15.81 -29.04 -47.75
C LEU A 123 -16.29 -27.68 -48.29
N ASP A 124 -16.86 -26.87 -47.41
CA ASP A 124 -17.41 -25.57 -47.78
C ASP A 124 -16.31 -24.55 -48.04
N SER A 125 -16.22 -24.10 -49.30
CA SER A 125 -15.25 -23.10 -49.77
C SER A 125 -15.83 -21.69 -49.87
N SER A 126 -17.02 -21.44 -49.29
CA SER A 126 -17.69 -20.14 -49.40
C SER A 126 -16.89 -19.05 -48.69
N LEU A 127 -16.68 -17.93 -49.39
CA LEU A 127 -15.96 -16.76 -48.86
C LEU A 127 -16.58 -16.27 -47.55
N LYS A 128 -17.92 -16.29 -47.46
CA LYS A 128 -18.67 -15.82 -46.28
C LYS A 128 -18.31 -16.64 -45.04
N LYS A 129 -18.35 -17.97 -45.12
CA LYS A 129 -18.09 -18.83 -43.95
C LYS A 129 -16.61 -18.84 -43.58
N ASN A 130 -15.70 -18.92 -44.56
CA ASN A 130 -14.25 -18.88 -44.31
C ASN A 130 -13.83 -17.53 -43.67
N THR A 131 -14.29 -16.40 -44.20
CA THR A 131 -13.99 -15.08 -43.61
C THR A 131 -14.60 -14.94 -42.21
N ALA A 132 -15.79 -15.49 -41.97
CA ALA A 132 -16.40 -15.49 -40.65
C ALA A 132 -15.58 -16.31 -39.65
N PHE A 133 -15.10 -17.49 -40.06
CA PHE A 133 -14.24 -18.34 -39.24
C PHE A 133 -12.92 -17.64 -38.87
N ILE A 134 -12.24 -17.01 -39.84
CA ILE A 134 -11.00 -16.23 -39.59
C ILE A 134 -11.24 -15.09 -38.58
N LYS A 135 -12.38 -14.40 -38.66
CA LYS A 135 -12.75 -13.37 -37.67
C LYS A 135 -12.97 -13.97 -36.27
N ARG A 136 -13.53 -15.17 -36.19
CA ARG A 136 -13.68 -15.88 -34.92
C ARG A 136 -12.33 -16.25 -34.32
N LEU A 137 -11.35 -16.65 -35.13
CA LEU A 137 -9.99 -16.98 -34.65
C LEU A 137 -9.33 -15.81 -33.89
N ARG A 138 -9.52 -14.56 -34.34
CA ARG A 138 -8.95 -13.36 -33.67
C ARG A 138 -9.43 -13.16 -32.24
N ASN A 139 -10.58 -13.73 -31.88
CA ASN A 139 -11.18 -13.60 -30.54
C ASN A 139 -11.56 -14.97 -29.97
N MET A 140 -10.76 -16.00 -30.28
CA MET A 140 -11.01 -17.35 -29.78
C MET A 140 -10.87 -17.40 -28.26
N THR A 141 -11.71 -18.21 -27.65
CA THR A 141 -11.72 -18.44 -26.20
C THR A 141 -11.88 -19.92 -25.90
N GLU A 142 -11.51 -20.32 -24.70
CA GLU A 142 -11.65 -21.69 -24.22
C GLU A 142 -13.09 -22.24 -24.37
N MET A 143 -14.11 -21.43 -24.08
CA MET A 143 -15.52 -21.82 -24.20
C MET A 143 -15.96 -22.11 -25.64
N GLN A 144 -15.23 -21.61 -26.63
CA GLN A 144 -15.57 -21.76 -28.04
C GLN A 144 -14.87 -22.95 -28.69
N ARG A 145 -14.00 -23.68 -27.96
CA ARG A 145 -13.17 -24.78 -28.48
C ARG A 145 -13.95 -25.72 -29.41
N ASP A 146 -14.97 -26.40 -28.88
CA ASP A 146 -15.69 -27.44 -29.64
C ASP A 146 -16.40 -26.87 -30.86
N SER A 147 -16.94 -25.65 -30.75
CA SER A 147 -17.58 -24.96 -31.86
C SER A 147 -16.60 -24.55 -32.95
N LEU A 148 -15.37 -24.17 -32.60
CA LEU A 148 -14.31 -23.81 -33.55
C LEU A 148 -13.79 -25.07 -34.26
N ILE A 149 -13.62 -26.17 -33.52
CA ILE A 149 -13.22 -27.46 -34.08
C ILE A 149 -14.26 -27.92 -35.12
N LYS A 150 -15.54 -27.89 -34.76
CA LYS A 150 -16.64 -28.29 -35.65
C LYS A 150 -16.72 -27.43 -36.92
N ASP A 151 -16.57 -26.10 -36.78
CA ASP A 151 -16.54 -25.22 -37.95
C ASP A 151 -15.36 -25.56 -38.87
N MET A 152 -14.17 -25.75 -38.30
CA MET A 152 -12.95 -26.05 -39.04
C MET A 152 -13.03 -27.40 -39.78
N GLU A 153 -13.71 -28.41 -39.20
CA GLU A 153 -13.90 -29.71 -39.85
C GLU A 153 -14.68 -29.61 -41.16
N GLY A 154 -15.66 -28.69 -41.24
CA GLY A 154 -16.54 -28.50 -42.39
C GLY A 154 -16.08 -27.47 -43.43
N LEU A 155 -14.98 -26.74 -43.17
CA LEU A 155 -14.50 -25.67 -44.03
C LEU A 155 -13.26 -26.05 -44.83
N ASN A 156 -13.20 -25.59 -46.07
CA ASN A 156 -12.01 -25.65 -46.90
C ASN A 156 -11.22 -24.33 -46.76
N LEU A 157 -10.18 -24.34 -45.94
CA LEU A 157 -9.34 -23.17 -45.65
C LEU A 157 -8.10 -23.08 -46.54
N THR A 158 -7.94 -23.92 -47.57
CA THR A 158 -6.70 -23.97 -48.39
C THR A 158 -6.28 -22.60 -48.94
N LYS A 159 -7.24 -21.74 -49.29
CA LYS A 159 -6.97 -20.38 -49.79
C LYS A 159 -6.83 -19.30 -48.71
N TYR A 160 -6.96 -19.65 -47.43
CA TYR A 160 -7.08 -18.73 -46.30
C TYR A 160 -6.07 -19.01 -45.17
N ILE A 161 -5.06 -19.85 -45.43
CA ILE A 161 -4.09 -20.31 -44.42
C ILE A 161 -3.24 -19.16 -43.88
N SER A 162 -2.81 -18.24 -44.74
CA SER A 162 -2.04 -17.06 -44.34
C SER A 162 -2.89 -16.13 -43.45
N GLU A 163 -4.14 -15.87 -43.84
CA GLU A 163 -5.06 -15.04 -43.05
C GLU A 163 -5.46 -15.69 -41.72
N ALA A 164 -5.62 -17.01 -41.69
CA ALA A 164 -5.85 -17.76 -40.47
C ALA A 164 -4.64 -17.68 -39.53
N ALA A 165 -3.42 -17.87 -40.06
CA ALA A 165 -2.18 -17.71 -39.32
C ALA A 165 -2.03 -16.30 -38.73
N ALA A 166 -2.24 -15.27 -39.55
CA ALA A 166 -2.24 -13.87 -39.10
C ALA A 166 -3.29 -13.64 -37.99
N ALA A 167 -4.51 -14.17 -38.15
CA ALA A 167 -5.58 -14.03 -37.17
C ALA A 167 -5.24 -14.69 -35.82
N ILE A 168 -4.51 -15.80 -35.83
CA ILE A 168 -4.07 -16.50 -34.63
C ILE A 168 -2.99 -15.71 -33.88
N VAL A 169 -2.00 -15.16 -34.59
CA VAL A 169 -0.93 -14.34 -33.97
C VAL A 169 -1.47 -13.03 -33.40
N ASP A 170 -2.43 -12.42 -34.10
CA ASP A 170 -3.12 -11.19 -33.66
C ASP A 170 -4.14 -11.44 -32.53
N ALA A 171 -4.42 -12.69 -32.19
CA ALA A 171 -5.47 -13.02 -31.23
C ALA A 171 -5.15 -12.46 -29.83
N LYS A 172 -6.19 -11.92 -29.18
CA LYS A 172 -6.09 -11.40 -27.81
C LYS A 172 -6.40 -12.48 -26.79
N LEU A 173 -5.50 -13.45 -26.70
CA LEU A 173 -5.66 -14.61 -25.83
C LEU A 173 -5.46 -14.25 -24.35
N LYS A 174 -6.27 -14.84 -23.47
CA LYS A 174 -5.93 -14.97 -22.05
C LYS A 174 -5.05 -16.19 -21.83
N MET A 175 -4.42 -16.28 -20.66
CA MET A 175 -3.63 -17.46 -20.28
C MET A 175 -4.44 -18.77 -20.29
N SER A 176 -5.74 -18.71 -20.02
CA SER A 176 -6.65 -19.86 -20.10
C SER A 176 -6.96 -20.29 -21.54
N ASP A 177 -6.84 -19.38 -22.51
CA ASP A 177 -7.23 -19.65 -23.90
C ASP A 177 -6.10 -20.30 -24.72
N VAL A 178 -4.86 -20.30 -24.19
CA VAL A 178 -3.67 -20.82 -24.89
C VAL A 178 -3.86 -22.27 -25.32
N SER A 179 -4.40 -23.13 -24.45
CA SER A 179 -4.63 -24.55 -24.76
C SER A 179 -5.58 -24.72 -25.95
N THR A 180 -6.63 -23.89 -26.05
CA THR A 180 -7.52 -23.89 -27.23
C THR A 180 -6.82 -23.37 -28.48
N GLY A 181 -6.00 -22.33 -28.36
CA GLY A 181 -5.16 -21.85 -29.47
C GLY A 181 -4.24 -22.93 -30.03
N VAL A 182 -3.56 -23.67 -29.14
CA VAL A 182 -2.67 -24.78 -29.51
C VAL A 182 -3.45 -25.90 -30.20
N GLN A 183 -4.64 -26.26 -29.69
CA GLN A 183 -5.49 -27.28 -30.31
C GLN A 183 -5.94 -26.89 -31.73
N VAL A 184 -6.36 -25.64 -31.91
CA VAL A 184 -6.74 -25.12 -33.24
C VAL A 184 -5.54 -25.15 -34.20
N CYS A 185 -4.36 -24.73 -33.74
CA CYS A 185 -3.14 -24.79 -34.53
C CYS A 185 -2.74 -26.23 -34.89
N SER A 186 -2.87 -27.18 -33.96
CA SER A 186 -2.60 -28.61 -34.23
C SER A 186 -3.49 -29.13 -35.35
N LEU A 187 -4.79 -28.84 -35.30
CA LEU A 187 -5.72 -29.30 -36.32
C LEU A 187 -5.47 -28.66 -37.70
N LEU A 188 -5.13 -27.37 -37.73
CA LEU A 188 -4.73 -26.70 -38.97
C LEU A 188 -3.44 -27.30 -39.53
N HIS A 189 -2.44 -27.57 -38.69
CA HIS A 189 -1.16 -28.17 -39.08
C HIS A 189 -1.31 -29.58 -39.67
N ARG A 190 -2.20 -30.38 -39.09
CA ARG A 190 -2.52 -31.74 -39.54
C ARG A 190 -3.31 -31.77 -40.85
N ARG A 191 -3.99 -30.68 -41.19
CA ARG A 191 -4.83 -30.60 -42.38
C ARG A 191 -4.16 -29.88 -43.55
N TYR A 192 -3.36 -28.85 -43.27
CA TYR A 192 -2.79 -27.97 -44.28
C TYR A 192 -1.27 -27.89 -44.14
N ALA A 193 -0.54 -28.33 -45.18
CA ALA A 193 0.92 -28.40 -45.15
C ALA A 193 1.59 -27.03 -44.94
N ASP A 194 1.08 -25.99 -45.58
CA ASP A 194 1.66 -24.64 -45.54
C ASP A 194 1.44 -23.90 -44.22
N PHE A 195 0.57 -24.40 -43.33
CA PHE A 195 0.14 -23.67 -42.13
C PHE A 195 1.30 -23.36 -41.18
N SER A 196 2.19 -24.31 -40.93
CA SER A 196 3.32 -24.10 -40.01
C SER A 196 4.24 -22.97 -40.49
N ALA A 197 4.60 -22.99 -41.78
CA ALA A 197 5.50 -21.99 -42.37
C ALA A 197 4.87 -20.58 -42.33
N GLN A 198 3.60 -20.47 -42.71
CA GLN A 198 2.86 -19.21 -42.67
C GLN A 198 2.74 -18.68 -41.22
N LEU A 199 2.42 -19.54 -40.26
CA LEU A 199 2.30 -19.17 -38.86
C LEU A 199 3.64 -18.67 -38.29
N LEU A 200 4.74 -19.34 -38.61
CA LEU A 200 6.07 -18.93 -38.18
C LEU A 200 6.48 -17.56 -38.75
N GLU A 201 6.20 -17.31 -40.04
CA GLU A 201 6.47 -16.02 -40.69
C GLU A 201 5.74 -14.86 -39.97
N HIS A 202 4.49 -15.08 -39.55
CA HIS A 202 3.73 -14.08 -38.79
C HIS A 202 4.30 -13.86 -37.39
N TRP A 203 4.75 -14.91 -36.68
CA TRP A 203 5.39 -14.76 -35.38
C TRP A 203 6.71 -13.97 -35.45
N GLN A 204 7.52 -14.18 -36.49
CA GLN A 204 8.78 -13.45 -36.69
C GLN A 204 8.55 -11.93 -36.85
N LYS A 205 7.37 -11.51 -37.30
CA LYS A 205 7.00 -10.09 -37.46
C LYS A 205 6.52 -9.42 -36.16
N VAL A 206 6.05 -10.21 -35.18
CA VAL A 206 5.37 -9.70 -33.97
C VAL A 206 6.21 -9.86 -32.70
N LEU A 207 7.02 -10.92 -32.60
CA LEU A 207 7.88 -11.13 -31.45
C LEU A 207 9.07 -10.15 -31.48
N PRO A 208 9.48 -9.60 -30.32
CA PRO A 208 10.60 -8.67 -30.28
C PRO A 208 11.90 -9.40 -30.63
N MET A 209 12.64 -8.85 -31.57
CA MET A 209 13.86 -9.48 -32.12
C MET A 209 15.14 -8.75 -31.74
N LYS A 210 15.04 -7.47 -31.36
CA LYS A 210 16.20 -6.63 -31.06
C LYS A 210 16.36 -6.46 -29.55
N LYS A 211 17.61 -6.46 -29.08
CA LYS A 211 17.96 -6.37 -27.65
C LYS A 211 17.48 -5.08 -26.97
N ASP A 212 17.35 -3.98 -27.72
CA ASP A 212 16.96 -2.67 -27.17
C ASP A 212 15.51 -2.29 -27.53
N GLU A 213 14.73 -3.23 -28.05
CA GLU A 213 13.34 -2.98 -28.41
C GLU A 213 12.47 -2.92 -27.15
N LYS A 214 11.91 -1.74 -26.86
CA LYS A 214 11.02 -1.55 -25.72
C LYS A 214 9.74 -2.36 -25.92
N ILE A 215 9.43 -3.23 -24.97
CA ILE A 215 8.20 -4.02 -24.99
C ILE A 215 7.01 -3.10 -24.76
N SER A 216 6.21 -2.89 -25.81
CA SER A 216 5.03 -2.02 -25.76
C SER A 216 3.88 -2.64 -24.96
N ASN A 217 3.71 -3.97 -25.02
CA ASN A 217 2.63 -4.68 -24.34
C ASN A 217 3.15 -5.93 -23.60
N PRO A 218 3.66 -5.78 -22.36
CA PRO A 218 4.16 -6.88 -21.55
C PRO A 218 3.13 -7.99 -21.31
N SER A 219 1.84 -7.64 -21.18
CA SER A 219 0.77 -8.61 -20.96
C SER A 219 0.54 -9.51 -22.16
N LYS A 220 0.64 -8.97 -23.39
CA LYS A 220 0.56 -9.78 -24.61
C LYS A 220 1.80 -10.66 -24.76
N ILE A 221 3.00 -10.10 -24.62
CA ILE A 221 4.25 -10.89 -24.74
C ILE A 221 4.28 -12.04 -23.73
N ARG A 222 3.76 -11.85 -22.51
CA ARG A 222 3.63 -12.93 -21.52
C ARG A 222 2.82 -14.12 -22.03
N VAL A 223 1.69 -13.88 -22.69
CA VAL A 223 0.82 -14.94 -23.25
C VAL A 223 1.44 -15.51 -24.53
N ASP A 224 1.93 -14.64 -25.42
CA ASP A 224 2.54 -15.02 -26.68
C ASP A 224 3.78 -15.90 -26.48
N LEU A 225 4.65 -15.59 -25.50
CA LEU A 225 5.82 -16.41 -25.18
C LEU A 225 5.42 -17.84 -24.78
N ARG A 226 4.40 -17.97 -23.92
CA ARG A 226 3.87 -19.29 -23.55
C ARG A 226 3.28 -19.99 -24.76
N PHE A 227 2.44 -19.30 -25.52
CA PHE A 227 1.77 -19.88 -26.68
C PHE A 227 2.78 -20.36 -27.73
N TYR A 228 3.77 -19.53 -28.06
CA TYR A 228 4.84 -19.88 -28.97
C TYR A 228 5.65 -21.08 -28.49
N ALA A 229 6.01 -21.12 -27.21
CA ALA A 229 6.71 -22.28 -26.63
C ALA A 229 5.86 -23.57 -26.71
N GLU A 230 4.56 -23.51 -26.46
CA GLU A 230 3.67 -24.66 -26.62
C GLU A 230 3.52 -25.10 -28.10
N LEU A 231 3.58 -24.18 -29.08
CA LEU A 231 3.61 -24.53 -30.50
C LEU A 231 4.89 -25.29 -30.91
N VAL A 232 6.03 -24.95 -30.29
CA VAL A 232 7.30 -25.67 -30.51
C VAL A 232 7.27 -27.03 -29.81
N SER A 233 6.83 -27.11 -28.54
CA SER A 233 6.78 -28.38 -27.80
C SER A 233 5.74 -29.36 -28.34
N SER A 234 4.61 -28.87 -28.85
CA SER A 234 3.60 -29.68 -29.55
C SER A 234 3.99 -30.12 -30.96
N GLY A 235 5.19 -29.76 -31.45
CA GLY A 235 5.70 -30.22 -32.75
C GLY A 235 5.03 -29.58 -33.96
N ILE A 236 4.30 -28.47 -33.78
CA ILE A 236 3.73 -27.69 -34.90
C ILE A 236 4.85 -26.96 -35.63
N PHE A 237 5.74 -26.30 -34.87
CA PHE A 237 6.94 -25.70 -35.44
C PHE A 237 8.09 -26.70 -35.50
N PRO A 238 8.81 -26.76 -36.64
CA PRO A 238 10.06 -27.50 -36.72
C PRO A 238 11.06 -26.97 -35.68
N LEU A 239 11.72 -27.89 -34.97
CA LEU A 239 12.68 -27.53 -33.91
C LEU A 239 13.83 -26.64 -34.41
N ARG A 240 14.27 -26.85 -35.66
CA ARG A 240 15.36 -26.10 -36.29
C ARG A 240 15.06 -24.61 -36.41
N GLU A 241 13.79 -24.23 -36.57
CA GLU A 241 13.37 -22.84 -36.76
C GLU A 241 12.72 -22.27 -35.50
N GLY A 242 11.94 -23.08 -34.77
CA GLY A 242 11.22 -22.66 -33.57
C GLY A 242 12.13 -22.35 -32.38
N LEU A 243 13.14 -23.20 -32.13
CA LEU A 243 14.01 -23.05 -30.96
C LEU A 243 14.92 -21.82 -31.03
N PRO A 244 15.56 -21.48 -32.18
CA PRO A 244 16.36 -20.26 -32.26
C PRO A 244 15.54 -18.99 -31.98
N LEU A 245 14.30 -18.91 -32.48
CA LEU A 245 13.44 -17.75 -32.27
C LEU A 245 13.06 -17.60 -30.79
N LEU A 246 12.67 -18.71 -30.14
CA LEU A 246 12.37 -18.74 -28.70
C LEU A 246 13.60 -18.35 -27.87
N GLY A 247 14.77 -18.88 -28.20
CA GLY A 247 16.03 -18.54 -27.52
C GLY A 247 16.40 -17.06 -27.67
N ASN A 248 16.21 -16.48 -28.86
CA ASN A 248 16.41 -15.05 -29.08
C ASN A 248 15.46 -14.21 -28.23
N LEU A 249 14.17 -14.55 -28.21
CA LEU A 249 13.15 -13.86 -27.42
C LEU A 249 13.49 -13.88 -25.92
N LEU A 250 13.86 -15.04 -25.38
CA LEU A 250 14.29 -15.15 -23.97
C LEU A 250 15.53 -14.29 -23.70
N THR A 251 16.49 -14.25 -24.62
CA THR A 251 17.69 -13.41 -24.50
C THR A 251 17.36 -11.91 -24.55
N VAL A 252 16.40 -11.49 -25.38
CA VAL A 252 15.90 -10.11 -25.44
C VAL A 252 15.17 -9.73 -24.16
N LEU A 253 14.44 -10.68 -23.54
CA LEU A 253 13.72 -10.44 -22.29
C LEU A 253 14.64 -10.33 -21.08
N THR A 254 15.66 -11.18 -20.99
CA THR A 254 16.55 -11.27 -19.81
C THR A 254 17.83 -10.45 -19.94
N GLY A 255 18.31 -10.22 -21.16
CA GLY A 255 19.58 -9.56 -21.44
C GLY A 255 19.70 -8.12 -20.95
N PRO A 256 18.81 -7.20 -21.39
CA PRO A 256 18.81 -5.79 -20.97
C PRO A 256 18.19 -5.58 -19.58
N ASP A 257 17.38 -6.52 -19.11
CA ASP A 257 16.55 -6.40 -17.90
C ASP A 257 17.36 -6.71 -16.62
N ARG A 258 18.42 -5.93 -16.39
CA ARG A 258 19.40 -6.16 -15.30
C ARG A 258 19.21 -5.29 -14.07
N GLU A 259 18.59 -4.12 -14.23
CA GLU A 259 18.38 -3.15 -13.16
C GLU A 259 16.91 -3.15 -12.72
N GLU A 260 15.98 -2.77 -13.60
CA GLU A 260 14.56 -2.58 -13.25
C GLU A 260 13.73 -3.88 -13.18
N HIS A 261 14.19 -4.96 -13.83
CA HIS A 261 13.51 -6.26 -13.86
C HIS A 261 12.03 -6.21 -14.30
N SER A 262 11.73 -5.33 -15.26
CA SER A 262 10.40 -5.10 -15.82
C SER A 262 9.79 -6.35 -16.47
N ASN A 263 10.63 -7.28 -16.93
CA ASN A 263 10.20 -8.50 -17.64
C ASN A 263 10.08 -9.72 -16.72
N VAL A 264 10.34 -9.59 -15.41
CA VAL A 264 10.36 -10.74 -14.48
C VAL A 264 9.06 -11.54 -14.52
N GLY A 265 7.91 -10.87 -14.59
CA GLY A 265 6.61 -11.55 -14.67
C GLY A 265 6.38 -12.30 -16.00
N ILE A 266 7.06 -11.89 -17.07
CA ILE A 266 7.03 -12.58 -18.38
C ILE A 266 7.86 -13.88 -18.29
N VAL A 267 9.10 -13.75 -17.80
CA VAL A 267 10.04 -14.87 -17.68
C VAL A 267 9.53 -15.90 -16.66
N LEU A 268 9.00 -15.45 -15.53
CA LEU A 268 8.40 -16.31 -14.51
C LEU A 268 7.23 -17.13 -15.07
N SER A 269 6.38 -16.51 -15.89
CA SER A 269 5.27 -17.18 -16.57
C SER A 269 5.76 -18.28 -17.52
N PHE A 270 6.82 -18.01 -18.29
CA PHE A 270 7.43 -19.04 -19.14
C PHE A 270 7.94 -20.22 -18.32
N CYS A 271 8.67 -19.95 -17.23
CA CYS A 271 9.20 -21.01 -16.37
C CYS A 271 8.07 -21.86 -15.75
N ARG A 272 6.98 -21.23 -15.30
CA ARG A 272 5.83 -21.92 -14.72
C ARG A 272 5.10 -22.84 -15.70
N HIS A 273 4.88 -22.38 -16.93
CA HIS A 273 4.02 -23.10 -17.88
C HIS A 273 4.80 -24.05 -18.78
N CYS A 274 6.03 -23.67 -19.15
CA CYS A 274 6.86 -24.36 -20.14
C CYS A 274 8.18 -24.88 -19.55
N GLY A 275 8.61 -24.42 -18.36
CA GLY A 275 9.93 -24.77 -17.80
C GLY A 275 10.18 -26.27 -17.69
N GLU A 276 9.15 -27.06 -17.37
CA GLU A 276 9.22 -28.53 -17.30
C GLU A 276 9.77 -29.15 -18.60
N ASP A 277 9.31 -28.70 -19.77
CA ASP A 277 9.69 -29.27 -21.07
C ASP A 277 11.07 -28.80 -21.55
N TYR A 278 11.41 -27.55 -21.25
CA TYR A 278 12.62 -26.91 -21.78
C TYR A 278 13.83 -27.02 -20.87
N THR A 279 13.60 -27.11 -19.57
CA THR A 279 14.66 -27.06 -18.56
C THR A 279 14.57 -28.19 -17.54
N GLY A 280 13.47 -28.95 -17.50
CA GLY A 280 13.26 -29.99 -16.50
C GLY A 280 13.18 -29.42 -15.09
N ILE A 281 12.90 -28.13 -14.98
CA ILE A 281 12.81 -27.44 -13.69
C ILE A 281 11.55 -27.94 -12.97
N VAL A 282 11.74 -28.26 -11.70
CA VAL A 282 10.68 -28.59 -10.75
C VAL A 282 10.74 -27.56 -9.63
N PRO A 283 9.61 -26.95 -9.22
CA PRO A 283 9.60 -26.03 -8.10
C PRO A 283 10.13 -26.69 -6.81
N ARG A 284 10.98 -25.96 -6.08
CA ARG A 284 11.64 -26.39 -4.85
C ARG A 284 10.66 -26.99 -3.85
N LYS A 285 9.49 -26.37 -3.65
CA LYS A 285 8.43 -26.91 -2.80
C LYS A 285 8.14 -28.38 -3.09
N TYR A 286 7.89 -28.73 -4.35
CA TYR A 286 7.53 -30.10 -4.73
C TYR A 286 8.72 -31.05 -4.79
N ARG A 287 9.92 -30.55 -5.10
CA ARG A 287 11.16 -31.34 -4.96
C ARG A 287 11.38 -31.77 -3.51
N LEU A 288 11.30 -30.84 -2.56
CA LEU A 288 11.47 -31.14 -1.14
C LEU A 288 10.37 -32.07 -0.60
N LEU A 289 9.11 -31.87 -0.99
CA LEU A 289 8.03 -32.78 -0.63
C LEU A 289 8.23 -34.18 -1.24
N SER A 290 8.66 -34.27 -2.49
CA SER A 290 9.01 -35.54 -3.16
C SER A 290 10.11 -36.30 -2.43
N GLU A 291 11.18 -35.62 -2.01
CA GLU A 291 12.26 -36.20 -1.21
C GLU A 291 11.77 -36.64 0.18
N LYS A 292 10.96 -35.80 0.86
CA LYS A 292 10.40 -36.07 2.18
C LYS A 292 9.51 -37.32 2.19
N TYR A 293 8.64 -37.47 1.19
CA TYR A 293 7.67 -38.56 1.11
C TYR A 293 8.10 -39.71 0.18
N GLN A 294 9.29 -39.64 -0.40
CA GLN A 294 9.85 -40.63 -1.34
C GLN A 294 8.90 -40.94 -2.50
N MET A 295 8.29 -39.90 -3.06
CA MET A 295 7.36 -40.00 -4.18
C MET A 295 8.04 -39.50 -5.46
N GLU A 296 8.01 -40.29 -6.53
CA GLU A 296 8.65 -39.91 -7.79
C GLU A 296 7.83 -38.86 -8.55
N LEU A 297 8.53 -37.83 -9.06
CA LEU A 297 7.91 -36.79 -9.87
C LEU A 297 7.93 -37.17 -11.36
N PRO A 298 6.80 -37.05 -12.07
CA PRO A 298 6.75 -37.24 -13.52
C PRO A 298 7.71 -36.30 -14.26
N LYS A 299 8.37 -36.81 -15.29
CA LYS A 299 9.30 -36.05 -16.14
C LYS A 299 8.83 -36.07 -17.58
N SER A 300 9.11 -34.98 -18.30
CA SER A 300 8.81 -34.88 -19.72
C SER A 300 9.66 -35.88 -20.53
N ASP A 301 9.06 -36.49 -21.55
CA ASP A 301 9.72 -37.44 -22.45
C ASP A 301 10.95 -36.82 -23.17
N PHE A 302 11.04 -35.49 -23.19
CA PHE A 302 12.17 -34.74 -23.73
C PHE A 302 13.49 -34.94 -22.99
N PHE A 303 13.48 -35.49 -21.77
CA PHE A 303 14.68 -35.72 -20.97
C PHE A 303 15.23 -37.16 -21.07
N GLY A 304 14.55 -38.04 -21.83
CA GLY A 304 14.88 -39.45 -21.95
C GLY A 304 14.64 -40.22 -20.65
N LYS A 305 14.48 -41.55 -20.73
CA LYS A 305 14.62 -42.41 -19.55
C LYS A 305 16.10 -42.42 -19.18
N GLN A 306 16.45 -42.14 -17.93
CA GLN A 306 17.83 -42.31 -17.47
C GLN A 306 18.17 -43.80 -17.58
N GLU A 307 18.95 -44.18 -18.60
CA GLU A 307 19.56 -45.50 -18.66
C GLU A 307 20.30 -45.73 -17.36
N THR A 308 19.94 -46.80 -16.66
CA THR A 308 20.65 -47.21 -15.45
C THR A 308 22.07 -47.61 -15.83
N VAL A 309 23.03 -47.44 -14.92
CA VAL A 309 24.45 -47.77 -15.16
C VAL A 309 24.63 -49.21 -15.70
N ASN A 310 23.74 -50.13 -15.32
CA ASN A 310 23.73 -51.51 -15.79
C ASN A 310 23.33 -51.66 -17.27
N GLU A 311 22.40 -50.85 -17.80
CA GLU A 311 21.98 -50.91 -19.21
C GLU A 311 23.05 -50.32 -20.15
N LYS A 312 23.82 -49.33 -19.66
CA LYS A 312 24.99 -48.82 -20.40
C LYS A 312 26.11 -49.83 -20.49
N GLU A 313 26.36 -50.60 -19.42
CA GLU A 313 27.36 -51.66 -19.45
C GLU A 313 26.95 -52.81 -20.37
N GLU A 314 25.65 -53.18 -20.44
CA GLU A 314 25.15 -54.17 -21.40
C GLU A 314 25.20 -53.68 -22.86
N ASN A 315 24.80 -52.44 -23.14
CA ASN A 315 24.86 -51.87 -24.50
C ASN A 315 26.30 -51.66 -24.98
N VAL A 316 27.22 -51.24 -24.11
CA VAL A 316 28.64 -51.13 -24.45
C VAL A 316 29.26 -52.51 -24.66
N LYS A 317 28.85 -53.52 -23.89
CA LYS A 317 29.33 -54.90 -24.05
C LYS A 317 28.84 -55.55 -25.36
N LEU A 318 27.61 -55.24 -25.80
CA LEU A 318 27.09 -55.63 -27.11
C LEU A 318 27.79 -54.91 -28.28
N MET A 319 28.26 -53.66 -28.09
CA MET A 319 28.98 -52.90 -29.12
C MET A 319 30.44 -53.34 -29.34
N VAL A 320 31.06 -54.05 -28.38
CA VAL A 320 32.46 -54.50 -28.47
C VAL A 320 32.59 -55.87 -29.17
N GLU A 321 31.48 -56.61 -29.36
CA GLU A 321 31.51 -57.95 -29.96
C GLU A 321 31.19 -58.00 -31.48
N SER A 322 30.89 -56.87 -32.12
CA SER A 322 30.65 -56.82 -33.57
C SER A 322 31.72 -55.99 -34.30
N GLU A 323 32.86 -56.61 -34.58
CA GLU A 323 33.77 -56.11 -35.63
C GLU A 323 33.17 -56.54 -36.98
N ASP A 324 32.44 -55.65 -37.66
CA ASP A 324 32.33 -55.66 -39.13
C ASP A 324 31.68 -54.35 -39.65
N GLU A 325 32.00 -54.06 -40.92
CA GLU A 325 31.94 -52.79 -41.64
C GLU A 325 30.58 -52.04 -41.66
N ASP A 326 30.33 -51.08 -40.76
CA ASP A 326 29.26 -50.08 -40.99
C ASP A 326 29.43 -48.75 -40.19
N PHE A 327 30.66 -48.23 -40.12
CA PHE A 327 30.96 -47.03 -39.33
C PHE A 327 30.34 -45.71 -39.87
N CYS A 328 30.01 -45.64 -41.17
CA CYS A 328 29.49 -44.43 -41.81
C CYS A 328 27.96 -44.29 -41.71
N SER A 329 27.23 -45.41 -41.77
CA SER A 329 25.78 -45.51 -41.53
C SER A 329 25.45 -45.24 -40.05
N LEU A 330 26.27 -45.75 -39.12
CA LEU A 330 26.17 -45.45 -37.69
C LEU A 330 26.38 -43.95 -37.37
N GLN A 331 27.25 -43.23 -38.11
CA GLN A 331 27.39 -41.77 -37.96
C GLN A 331 26.19 -40.98 -38.47
N HIS A 332 25.50 -41.50 -39.50
CA HIS A 332 24.27 -40.90 -40.02
C HIS A 332 23.07 -41.19 -39.11
N GLU A 333 22.97 -42.40 -38.54
CA GLU A 333 21.94 -42.76 -37.56
C GLU A 333 22.13 -42.03 -36.23
N THR A 334 23.36 -41.87 -35.74
CA THR A 334 23.65 -41.08 -34.53
C THR A 334 23.37 -39.60 -34.73
N LYS A 335 23.70 -39.00 -35.88
CA LYS A 335 23.28 -37.62 -36.21
C LYS A 335 21.77 -37.47 -36.41
N ALA A 336 21.09 -38.49 -36.94
CA ALA A 336 19.64 -38.51 -37.08
C ALA A 336 18.95 -38.60 -35.70
N ALA A 337 19.44 -39.46 -34.81
CA ALA A 337 18.98 -39.60 -33.42
C ALA A 337 19.30 -38.35 -32.57
N GLU A 338 20.40 -37.66 -32.84
CA GLU A 338 20.67 -36.33 -32.25
C GLU A 338 19.69 -35.26 -32.76
N THR A 339 19.21 -35.35 -33.99
CA THR A 339 18.15 -34.46 -34.52
C THR A 339 16.74 -34.79 -34.04
N GLU A 340 16.50 -35.98 -33.48
CA GLU A 340 15.19 -36.36 -32.89
C GLU A 340 15.01 -35.87 -31.44
N LYS A 341 16.09 -35.52 -30.73
CA LYS A 341 16.00 -34.99 -29.36
C LYS A 341 15.43 -33.57 -29.36
N PHE A 342 14.34 -33.36 -28.60
CA PHE A 342 13.62 -32.09 -28.50
C PHE A 342 14.53 -30.88 -28.23
N LEU A 343 15.40 -30.99 -27.22
CA LEU A 343 16.42 -30.00 -26.92
C LEU A 343 17.69 -30.71 -26.45
N LEU A 344 18.83 -30.40 -27.08
CA LEU A 344 20.12 -30.95 -26.69
C LEU A 344 20.44 -30.63 -25.21
N PRO A 345 21.04 -31.56 -24.43
CA PRO A 345 21.37 -31.35 -23.02
C PRO A 345 22.18 -30.08 -22.75
N ASP A 346 23.11 -29.73 -23.65
CA ASP A 346 23.91 -28.51 -23.53
C ASP A 346 23.08 -27.23 -23.67
N ARG A 347 22.07 -27.25 -24.55
CA ARG A 347 21.15 -26.11 -24.74
C ARG A 347 20.19 -26.00 -23.54
N GLN A 348 19.73 -27.12 -23.00
CA GLN A 348 18.96 -27.15 -21.74
C GLN A 348 19.79 -26.57 -20.59
N LYS A 349 21.06 -26.96 -20.47
CA LYS A 349 22.00 -26.42 -19.48
C LYS A 349 22.23 -24.92 -19.67
N GLY A 350 22.40 -24.47 -20.91
CA GLY A 350 22.52 -23.05 -21.26
C GLY A 350 21.31 -22.24 -20.84
N LEU A 351 20.09 -22.74 -21.09
CA LEU A 351 18.85 -22.08 -20.66
C LEU A 351 18.72 -22.05 -19.14
N ARG A 352 19.05 -23.15 -18.44
CA ARG A 352 19.10 -23.15 -16.96
C ARG A 352 20.10 -22.10 -16.43
N SER A 353 21.27 -21.98 -17.05
CA SER A 353 22.24 -20.94 -16.67
C SER A 353 21.69 -19.54 -16.87
N LEU A 354 21.04 -19.28 -18.01
CA LEU A 354 20.43 -17.99 -18.32
C LEU A 354 19.39 -17.57 -17.24
N LEU A 355 18.52 -18.50 -16.85
CA LEU A 355 17.50 -18.25 -15.82
C LEU A 355 18.13 -18.01 -14.44
N LYS A 356 19.17 -18.77 -14.07
CA LYS A 356 19.91 -18.56 -12.82
C LYS A 356 20.66 -17.24 -12.81
N ASP A 357 21.27 -16.84 -13.91
CA ASP A 357 21.98 -15.56 -14.01
C ASP A 357 21.02 -14.37 -13.96
N TYR A 358 19.83 -14.51 -14.58
CA TYR A 358 18.74 -13.55 -14.44
C TYR A 358 18.27 -13.44 -12.98
N PHE A 359 18.03 -14.57 -12.31
CA PHE A 359 17.66 -14.59 -10.89
C PHE A 359 18.72 -13.94 -9.98
N LYS A 360 20.01 -14.21 -10.21
CA LYS A 360 21.09 -13.52 -9.47
C LYS A 360 21.06 -12.00 -9.67
N SER A 361 20.69 -11.52 -10.86
CA SER A 361 20.49 -10.09 -11.10
C SER A 361 19.29 -9.55 -10.34
N LEU A 362 18.19 -10.30 -10.32
CA LEU A 362 16.98 -9.98 -9.58
C LEU A 362 17.26 -9.87 -8.07
N CYS A 363 18.03 -10.79 -7.50
CA CYS A 363 18.43 -10.71 -6.09
C CYS A 363 19.21 -9.43 -5.76
N ARG A 364 20.10 -8.97 -6.65
CA ARG A 364 20.81 -7.69 -6.46
C ARG A 364 19.85 -6.51 -6.46
N HIS A 365 18.84 -6.52 -7.32
CA HIS A 365 17.81 -5.50 -7.36
C HIS A 365 16.95 -5.50 -6.09
N VAL A 366 16.50 -6.65 -5.61
CA VAL A 366 15.77 -6.77 -4.34
C VAL A 366 16.56 -6.16 -3.18
N VAL A 367 17.85 -6.48 -3.06
CA VAL A 367 18.69 -5.93 -1.99
C VAL A 367 18.87 -4.41 -2.11
N LYS A 368 19.01 -3.90 -3.35
CA LYS A 368 19.15 -2.46 -3.63
C LYS A 368 17.88 -1.69 -3.26
N ASP A 369 16.71 -2.19 -3.66
CA ASP A 369 15.43 -1.55 -3.37
C ASP A 369 15.07 -1.65 -1.89
N TYR A 370 15.38 -2.78 -1.24
CA TYR A 370 15.22 -2.94 0.20
C TYR A 370 15.99 -1.87 0.98
N LYS A 371 17.28 -1.66 0.65
CA LYS A 371 18.10 -0.61 1.26
C LYS A 371 17.56 0.79 0.99
N THR A 372 17.03 1.02 -0.21
CA THR A 372 16.43 2.30 -0.58
C THR A 372 15.19 2.58 0.25
N LEU A 373 14.31 1.58 0.41
CA LEU A 373 13.10 1.67 1.21
C LEU A 373 13.42 1.90 2.70
N GLU A 374 14.39 1.16 3.24
CA GLU A 374 14.87 1.32 4.62
C GLU A 374 15.41 2.74 4.86
N ASN A 375 16.18 3.28 3.92
CA ASN A 375 16.68 4.66 4.01
C ASN A 375 15.54 5.69 3.95
N MET A 376 14.53 5.48 3.11
CA MET A 376 13.35 6.35 3.05
C MET A 376 12.57 6.30 4.36
N GLU A 377 12.40 5.11 4.96
CA GLU A 377 11.75 4.92 6.25
C GLU A 377 12.51 5.64 7.38
N LYS A 378 13.84 5.48 7.42
CA LYS A 378 14.73 6.20 8.35
C LYS A 378 14.58 7.72 8.24
N GLN A 379 14.55 8.25 7.01
CA GLN A 379 14.38 9.67 6.79
C GLN A 379 12.97 10.15 7.17
N ASN A 380 11.93 9.39 6.83
CA ASN A 380 10.55 9.70 7.20
C ASN A 380 10.38 9.72 8.71
N HIS A 381 10.99 8.77 9.42
CA HIS A 381 10.99 8.73 10.87
C HIS A 381 11.68 9.95 11.48
N ARG A 382 12.86 10.34 10.98
CA ARG A 382 13.55 11.57 11.43
C ARG A 382 12.71 12.83 11.20
N ILE A 383 12.04 12.94 10.06
CA ILE A 383 11.19 14.09 9.75
C ILE A 383 9.96 14.12 10.66
N LEU A 384 9.35 12.97 10.90
CA LEU A 384 8.24 12.86 11.83
C LEU A 384 8.68 13.24 13.25
N GLN A 385 9.90 12.86 13.66
CA GLN A 385 10.49 13.24 14.95
C GLN A 385 10.78 14.75 15.07
N THR A 386 11.24 15.41 14.00
CA THR A 386 11.62 16.82 14.05
C THR A 386 10.44 17.77 13.80
N LYS A 387 9.60 17.45 12.80
CA LYS A 387 8.49 18.28 12.33
C LYS A 387 7.13 17.90 12.93
N GLY A 388 6.95 16.67 13.43
CA GLY A 388 5.68 16.17 13.98
C GLY A 388 4.67 15.72 12.93
N GLU A 389 4.95 15.97 11.64
CA GLU A 389 4.10 15.56 10.52
C GLU A 389 4.95 15.15 9.30
N LEU A 390 4.37 14.35 8.42
CA LEU A 390 4.97 13.95 7.15
C LEU A 390 4.15 14.53 5.99
N SER A 391 4.81 15.18 5.03
CA SER A 391 4.14 15.71 3.82
C SER A 391 3.42 14.60 3.04
N ALA A 392 2.25 14.93 2.47
CA ALA A 392 1.43 14.02 1.69
C ALA A 392 2.17 13.43 0.48
N ASP A 393 2.95 14.25 -0.25
CA ASP A 393 3.75 13.80 -1.40
C ASP A 393 4.82 12.77 -0.98
N ARG A 394 5.44 12.97 0.19
CA ARG A 394 6.46 12.05 0.71
C ARG A 394 5.84 10.73 1.17
N LYS A 395 4.65 10.79 1.76
CA LYS A 395 3.86 9.62 2.12
C LYS A 395 3.48 8.81 0.87
N GLU A 396 2.94 9.46 -0.16
CA GLU A 396 2.57 8.81 -1.42
C GLU A 396 3.77 8.17 -2.13
N LYS A 397 4.92 8.86 -2.16
CA LYS A 397 6.17 8.31 -2.72
C LYS A 397 6.66 7.06 -1.97
N PHE A 398 6.61 7.08 -0.63
CA PHE A 398 7.00 5.93 0.18
C PHE A 398 6.04 4.75 -0.02
N GLU A 399 4.73 4.98 -0.02
CA GLU A 399 3.71 3.95 -0.28
C GLU A 399 3.87 3.35 -1.69
N ALA A 400 4.14 4.17 -2.71
CA ALA A 400 4.39 3.71 -4.07
C ALA A 400 5.67 2.85 -4.15
N ALA A 401 6.76 3.28 -3.52
CA ALA A 401 8.01 2.51 -3.47
C ALA A 401 7.82 1.18 -2.71
N GLN A 402 7.06 1.19 -1.61
CA GLN A 402 6.74 0.00 -0.84
C GLN A 402 5.90 -1.00 -1.66
N ALA A 403 4.88 -0.54 -2.37
CA ALA A 403 4.06 -1.38 -3.23
C ALA A 403 4.86 -1.99 -4.40
N ALA A 404 5.77 -1.20 -5.00
CA ALA A 404 6.69 -1.69 -6.03
C ALA A 404 7.64 -2.77 -5.49
N PHE A 405 8.22 -2.54 -4.31
CA PHE A 405 9.12 -3.49 -3.65
C PHE A 405 8.40 -4.79 -3.26
N GLN A 406 7.18 -4.73 -2.71
CA GLN A 406 6.39 -5.94 -2.39
C GLN A 406 6.12 -6.79 -3.63
N LYS A 407 5.80 -6.14 -4.76
CA LYS A 407 5.62 -6.84 -6.05
C LYS A 407 6.93 -7.47 -6.54
N LEU A 408 8.05 -6.76 -6.41
CA LEU A 408 9.37 -7.28 -6.78
C LEU A 408 9.75 -8.50 -5.91
N LEU A 409 9.55 -8.39 -4.60
CA LEU A 409 9.82 -9.46 -3.63
C LEU A 409 8.97 -10.70 -3.94
N SER A 410 7.65 -10.55 -4.11
CA SER A 410 6.76 -11.67 -4.43
C SER A 410 7.13 -12.36 -5.74
N ASN A 411 7.51 -11.60 -6.77
CA ASN A 411 8.01 -12.19 -8.03
C ASN A 411 9.32 -12.94 -7.81
N SER A 412 10.22 -12.40 -6.99
CA SER A 412 11.52 -13.00 -6.68
C SER A 412 11.36 -14.29 -5.88
N GLU A 413 10.40 -14.36 -4.95
CA GLU A 413 10.10 -15.55 -4.14
C GLU A 413 9.57 -16.68 -5.03
N GLN A 414 8.64 -16.35 -5.91
CA GLN A 414 8.13 -17.30 -6.89
C GLN A 414 9.23 -17.75 -7.87
N PHE A 415 10.14 -16.85 -8.26
CA PHE A 415 11.25 -17.20 -9.15
C PHE A 415 12.24 -18.13 -8.43
N SER A 416 12.60 -17.82 -7.19
CA SER A 416 13.46 -18.59 -6.28
C SER A 416 12.97 -20.03 -6.11
N ASP A 417 11.67 -20.20 -5.82
CA ASP A 417 11.05 -21.52 -5.71
C ASP A 417 11.16 -22.29 -7.03
N ILE A 418 10.90 -21.64 -8.17
CA ILE A 418 10.99 -22.30 -9.48
C ILE A 418 12.44 -22.69 -9.81
N VAL A 419 13.42 -21.78 -9.70
CA VAL A 419 14.81 -22.12 -10.07
C VAL A 419 15.58 -22.92 -9.01
N ASP A 420 14.94 -23.19 -7.87
CA ASP A 420 15.50 -23.87 -6.71
C ASP A 420 16.76 -23.17 -6.15
N GLU A 421 16.74 -21.84 -6.09
CA GLU A 421 17.82 -21.01 -5.54
C GLU A 421 17.34 -20.26 -4.30
N ASP A 422 18.25 -19.95 -3.37
CA ASP A 422 17.89 -19.26 -2.13
C ASP A 422 17.64 -17.76 -2.36
N MET A 423 16.70 -17.20 -1.59
CA MET A 423 16.47 -15.75 -1.54
C MET A 423 17.63 -15.05 -0.82
N PRO A 424 18.10 -13.87 -1.25
CA PRO A 424 19.03 -13.06 -0.49
C PRO A 424 18.52 -12.75 0.92
N HIS A 425 19.43 -12.80 1.89
CA HIS A 425 19.14 -12.38 3.25
C HIS A 425 18.94 -10.85 3.30
N LEU A 426 17.76 -10.42 3.76
CA LEU A 426 17.42 -9.02 3.99
C LEU A 426 17.63 -8.72 5.49
N PRO A 427 18.66 -7.93 5.86
CA PRO A 427 18.94 -7.61 7.26
C PRO A 427 17.76 -6.85 7.87
N LYS A 428 17.24 -7.31 9.00
CA LYS A 428 16.26 -6.53 9.78
C LYS A 428 17.03 -5.62 10.74
N ASP A 429 16.79 -4.32 10.71
CA ASP A 429 17.44 -3.38 11.61
C ASP A 429 16.81 -3.52 13.01
N GLU A 430 17.50 -4.19 13.94
CA GLU A 430 17.05 -4.38 15.33
C GLU A 430 16.98 -3.06 16.14
N ASN A 431 17.60 -1.99 15.62
CA ASN A 431 17.60 -0.66 16.23
C ASN A 431 16.36 0.18 15.90
N PHE A 432 15.46 -0.30 15.03
CA PHE A 432 14.10 0.21 14.95
C PHE A 432 13.27 -0.51 16.01
N PRO A 433 12.44 0.19 16.81
CA PRO A 433 11.55 -0.48 17.74
C PRO A 433 10.70 -1.50 16.98
N GLN A 434 11.06 -2.76 17.18
CA GLN A 434 10.47 -3.90 16.53
C GLN A 434 9.33 -4.34 17.43
N ASP A 435 8.12 -3.83 17.19
CA ASP A 435 6.90 -4.47 17.68
C ASP A 435 6.71 -5.75 16.84
N SER A 436 7.49 -6.77 17.19
CA SER A 436 7.33 -8.16 16.80
C SER A 436 6.14 -8.70 17.61
N GLU A 437 5.02 -9.16 17.05
CA GLU A 437 4.83 -10.05 15.91
C GLU A 437 3.51 -9.74 15.19
N THR A 438 3.55 -9.49 13.89
CA THR A 438 2.60 -10.05 12.90
C THR A 438 2.94 -9.57 11.49
N THR A 439 3.13 -10.53 10.59
CA THR A 439 3.37 -10.36 9.16
C THR A 439 2.08 -9.95 8.44
N THR A 440 1.51 -8.80 8.79
CA THR A 440 0.41 -8.16 8.06
C THR A 440 0.57 -6.65 8.18
N LEU A 441 0.96 -6.01 7.08
CA LEU A 441 0.98 -4.56 6.95
C LEU A 441 -0.47 -4.04 7.02
N ASP A 442 -0.92 -3.69 8.22
CA ASP A 442 -2.07 -2.81 8.41
C ASP A 442 -1.59 -1.52 9.11
N VAL A 443 -1.33 -0.49 8.30
CA VAL A 443 -0.86 0.83 8.76
C VAL A 443 -1.97 1.61 9.47
N HIS A 444 -3.23 1.15 9.39
CA HIS A 444 -4.38 1.86 9.96
C HIS A 444 -4.60 1.65 11.48
N ASN A 445 -3.99 0.63 12.10
CA ASN A 445 -4.25 0.30 13.51
C ASN A 445 -3.09 0.56 14.49
N ARG A 446 -1.94 1.07 14.02
CA ARG A 446 -0.72 1.25 14.85
C ARG A 446 -0.84 2.24 16.02
N PHE A 447 -1.94 3.00 16.13
CA PHE A 447 -2.15 3.95 17.22
C PHE A 447 -3.05 3.43 18.34
N LYS A 448 -3.77 2.31 18.15
CA LYS A 448 -4.69 1.77 19.17
C LYS A 448 -4.03 0.78 20.12
N ASP A 449 -3.07 0.00 19.63
CA ASP A 449 -2.52 -1.12 20.40
C ASP A 449 -1.41 -0.75 21.40
N ARG A 450 -0.90 0.50 21.35
CA ARG A 450 0.03 1.01 22.37
C ARG A 450 -0.66 1.32 23.71
N GLU A 451 -1.99 1.43 23.74
CA GLU A 451 -2.76 1.61 24.98
C GLU A 451 -2.87 0.33 25.83
N MET A 452 -2.52 -0.84 25.29
CA MET A 452 -2.84 -2.13 25.93
C MET A 452 -1.67 -2.87 26.58
N LEU A 453 -0.42 -2.41 26.43
CA LEU A 453 0.76 -3.19 26.90
C LEU A 453 1.58 -2.53 28.02
N ASP A 454 1.38 -1.25 28.32
CA ASP A 454 1.99 -0.59 29.49
C ASP A 454 0.91 0.14 30.30
N GLY A 455 0.38 -0.56 31.31
CA GLY A 455 -0.68 -0.07 32.20
C GLY A 455 -0.26 1.08 33.13
N SER A 456 0.66 1.95 32.73
CA SER A 456 1.18 3.03 33.59
C SER A 456 1.36 4.40 32.94
N LEU A 457 1.06 4.61 31.66
CA LEU A 457 1.24 5.92 31.00
C LEU A 457 -0.10 6.59 30.61
N SER A 458 -0.92 6.91 31.61
CA SER A 458 -1.92 7.97 31.44
C SER A 458 -1.18 9.30 31.22
N VAL A 459 -1.51 10.02 30.14
CA VAL A 459 -1.01 11.40 29.88
C VAL A 459 -1.36 12.34 31.04
N TRP A 460 -2.38 11.98 31.81
CA TRP A 460 -2.94 12.72 32.94
C TRP A 460 -2.62 12.05 34.27
N GLU A 461 -2.39 12.85 35.29
CA GLU A 461 -1.99 12.41 36.64
C GLU A 461 -3.08 11.62 37.36
N ASP A 462 -4.34 11.98 37.09
CA ASP A 462 -5.52 11.40 37.70
C ASP A 462 -6.71 11.44 36.74
N ASP A 463 -7.74 10.66 37.07
CA ASP A 463 -8.94 10.50 36.24
C ASP A 463 -9.83 11.76 36.20
N ASP A 464 -9.83 12.58 37.26
CA ASP A 464 -10.61 13.82 37.30
C ASP A 464 -10.01 14.86 36.34
N THR A 465 -8.68 14.99 36.35
CA THR A 465 -7.92 15.81 35.41
C THR A 465 -8.14 15.33 33.97
N ARG A 466 -8.04 14.03 33.69
CA ARG A 466 -8.34 13.47 32.36
C ARG A 466 -9.76 13.82 31.93
N SER A 467 -10.75 13.63 32.82
CA SER A 467 -12.15 13.95 32.56
C SER A 467 -12.36 15.45 32.29
N PHE A 468 -11.58 16.33 32.92
CA PHE A 468 -11.63 17.76 32.66
C PHE A 468 -11.09 18.18 31.28
N TYR A 469 -10.08 17.50 30.72
CA TYR A 469 -9.52 17.88 29.41
C TYR A 469 -10.11 17.11 28.22
N GLU A 470 -10.58 15.88 28.44
CA GLU A 470 -11.01 14.99 27.35
C GLU A 470 -12.53 14.81 27.26
N ASN A 471 -13.24 14.89 28.39
CA ASN A 471 -14.69 14.71 28.43
C ASN A 471 -15.42 16.06 28.35
N LEU A 472 -15.54 16.57 27.12
CA LEU A 472 -16.25 17.81 26.79
C LEU A 472 -17.73 17.54 26.43
N PRO A 473 -18.65 18.47 26.74
CA PRO A 473 -20.03 18.38 26.26
C PRO A 473 -20.11 18.37 24.73
N ASP A 474 -20.84 17.41 24.15
CA ASP A 474 -21.05 17.35 22.70
C ASP A 474 -22.17 18.31 22.27
N LEU A 475 -21.83 19.59 22.11
CA LEU A 475 -22.78 20.61 21.68
C LEU A 475 -23.42 20.33 20.31
N LYS A 476 -22.79 19.53 19.43
CA LYS A 476 -23.38 19.19 18.12
C LYS A 476 -24.56 18.23 18.25
N ALA A 477 -24.55 17.36 19.26
CA ALA A 477 -25.62 16.41 19.50
C ALA A 477 -26.86 17.05 20.15
N PHE A 478 -26.67 18.08 20.98
CA PHE A 478 -27.75 18.70 21.77
C PHE A 478 -28.40 19.92 21.11
N ILE A 479 -27.78 20.50 20.07
CA ILE A 479 -28.20 21.79 19.51
C ILE A 479 -28.69 21.63 18.07
N PRO A 480 -29.81 22.26 17.66
CA PRO A 480 -30.29 22.20 16.28
C PRO A 480 -29.24 22.70 15.27
N GLY A 481 -28.93 21.87 14.26
CA GLY A 481 -27.88 22.13 13.27
C GLY A 481 -27.97 23.45 12.51
N ILE A 482 -29.15 24.09 12.48
CA ILE A 482 -29.37 25.40 11.87
C ILE A 482 -28.55 26.49 12.59
N LEU A 483 -28.32 26.37 13.90
CA LEU A 483 -27.65 27.39 14.71
C LEU A 483 -26.13 27.47 14.51
N PHE A 484 -25.50 26.43 13.96
CA PHE A 484 -24.05 26.41 13.73
C PHE A 484 -23.62 26.16 12.28
N LYS A 485 -24.55 25.85 11.36
CA LYS A 485 -24.24 25.60 9.93
C LYS A 485 -23.52 26.77 9.25
N ASP A 486 -23.92 28.01 9.54
CA ASP A 486 -23.29 29.23 9.00
C ASP A 486 -21.97 29.58 9.70
N SER A 487 -21.80 29.13 10.95
CA SER A 487 -20.58 29.35 11.74
C SER A 487 -19.48 28.32 11.41
N SER A 488 -19.87 27.14 10.94
CA SER A 488 -18.97 26.03 10.56
C SER A 488 -18.28 26.23 9.21
N GLN A 489 -18.78 27.12 8.34
CA GLN A 489 -18.29 27.31 6.96
C GLN A 489 -17.16 28.35 6.82
N ALA A 490 -16.81 29.04 7.91
CA ALA A 490 -15.75 30.04 7.90
C ALA A 490 -14.37 29.41 8.23
N VAL A 491 -13.79 28.65 7.29
CA VAL A 491 -12.39 28.21 7.38
C VAL A 491 -11.59 28.89 6.25
N PRO A 492 -10.60 29.76 6.53
CA PRO A 492 -9.72 30.29 5.49
C PRO A 492 -8.79 29.19 4.94
N GLN A 493 -8.71 29.08 3.61
CA GLN A 493 -7.84 28.16 2.86
C GLN A 493 -6.33 28.50 2.94
N SER A 494 -5.84 29.13 4.02
CA SER A 494 -4.48 29.69 4.07
C SER A 494 -3.42 28.82 4.75
N GLN A 495 -3.74 27.56 5.11
CA GLN A 495 -2.78 26.71 5.84
C GLN A 495 -1.75 26.02 4.94
N THR A 496 -2.02 25.82 3.64
CA THR A 496 -1.07 25.14 2.74
C THR A 496 0.04 26.08 2.26
N GLU A 497 -0.27 27.35 1.96
CA GLU A 497 0.71 28.36 1.52
C GLU A 497 1.57 28.92 2.66
N ALA A 498 1.06 28.90 3.91
CA ALA A 498 1.82 29.34 5.08
C ALA A 498 2.90 28.32 5.48
N VAL A 499 2.68 27.03 5.23
CA VAL A 499 3.63 25.95 5.55
C VAL A 499 4.82 25.95 4.58
N GLU A 500 4.60 26.23 3.28
CA GLU A 500 5.70 26.41 2.31
C GLU A 500 6.53 27.65 2.63
N LYS A 501 5.88 28.74 3.06
CA LYS A 501 6.56 29.98 3.47
C LYS A 501 7.32 29.82 4.79
N LEU A 502 6.80 29.01 5.73
CA LEU A 502 7.50 28.62 6.97
C LEU A 502 8.66 27.66 6.72
N GLU A 503 8.59 26.83 5.68
CA GLU A 503 9.68 25.95 5.25
C GLU A 503 10.84 26.75 4.63
N GLU A 504 10.54 27.84 3.90
CA GLU A 504 11.52 28.85 3.46
C GLU A 504 12.07 29.69 4.63
N ASP A 505 11.23 30.13 5.57
CA ASP A 505 11.68 30.94 6.73
C ASP A 505 12.55 30.11 7.70
N LEU A 506 12.25 28.82 7.94
CA LEU A 506 13.06 27.93 8.80
C LEU A 506 14.40 27.55 8.18
N SER A 507 14.46 27.43 6.85
CA SER A 507 15.72 27.14 6.14
C SER A 507 16.58 28.40 5.94
N GLN A 508 15.97 29.60 5.90
CA GLN A 508 16.71 30.87 6.01
C GLN A 508 17.26 31.11 7.42
N LEU A 509 16.53 30.72 8.47
CA LEU A 509 17.00 30.86 9.86
C LEU A 509 18.15 29.91 10.24
N GLU A 510 18.24 28.70 9.66
CA GLU A 510 19.42 27.81 9.83
C GLU A 510 20.68 28.37 9.14
N ILE A 511 20.53 29.27 8.15
CA ILE A 511 21.64 29.96 7.48
C ILE A 511 22.02 31.25 8.23
N GLU A 512 21.04 31.99 8.75
CA GLU A 512 21.27 33.20 9.57
C GLU A 512 21.86 32.88 10.96
N GLU A 513 21.62 31.68 11.52
CA GLU A 513 22.21 31.23 12.79
C GLU A 513 23.75 31.11 12.71
N SER A 514 24.31 30.93 11.51
CA SER A 514 25.76 30.93 11.28
C SER A 514 26.34 32.34 11.07
N GLU A 515 25.54 33.34 10.68
CA GLU A 515 26.01 34.71 10.42
C GLU A 515 25.79 35.66 11.62
N LEU A 516 24.77 35.41 12.46
CA LEU A 516 24.47 36.23 13.65
C LEU A 516 25.47 36.02 14.80
N LEU A 517 26.12 34.85 14.88
CA LEU A 517 27.15 34.57 15.89
C LEU A 517 28.49 35.28 15.62
N GLU A 518 28.71 35.83 14.42
CA GLU A 518 29.92 36.59 14.08
C GLU A 518 29.75 38.12 14.21
N ALA A 519 28.53 38.63 14.42
CA ALA A 519 28.23 40.07 14.36
C ALA A 519 28.09 40.79 15.71
N GLU A 520 28.23 40.10 16.86
CA GLU A 520 28.28 40.77 18.18
C GLU A 520 29.69 41.30 18.53
N THR A 521 30.29 42.10 17.64
CA THR A 521 31.25 43.15 18.02
C THR A 521 31.18 44.31 17.05
N LYS A 522 30.17 45.21 17.20
CA LYS A 522 30.29 46.69 17.12
C LYS A 522 28.94 47.41 16.96
N GLU A 523 28.81 48.43 17.82
CA GLU A 523 28.13 49.73 17.64
C GLU A 523 26.60 49.87 17.52
N GLU A 524 26.06 50.47 18.59
CA GLU A 524 25.15 51.62 18.67
C GLU A 524 24.23 52.05 17.49
N VAL A 525 22.94 52.11 17.83
CA VAL A 525 21.93 53.15 17.53
C VAL A 525 21.83 53.67 16.08
N LYS A 526 20.73 53.31 15.41
CA LYS A 526 19.94 54.27 14.62
C LYS A 526 18.46 53.86 14.51
N GLU A 527 17.60 54.73 15.04
CA GLU A 527 16.17 54.76 14.75
C GLU A 527 15.92 54.80 13.24
N THR A 528 14.94 54.03 12.75
CA THR A 528 13.85 54.48 11.85
C THR A 528 13.06 53.31 11.29
N ALA A 529 11.87 53.04 11.84
CA ALA A 529 10.67 52.58 11.12
C ALA A 529 9.51 52.46 12.11
N LYS A 530 8.58 53.43 12.07
CA LYS A 530 7.31 53.37 12.80
C LYS A 530 6.40 52.32 12.15
N SER A 531 6.26 51.16 12.79
CA SER A 531 5.03 50.37 12.72
C SER A 531 4.44 50.35 14.12
N ASP A 532 3.18 50.77 14.26
CA ASP A 532 2.47 50.89 15.54
C ASP A 532 2.35 49.54 16.28
N ASP A 533 3.37 49.15 17.05
CA ASP A 533 3.32 48.00 17.97
C ASP A 533 2.78 48.50 19.32
N LYS A 534 1.50 48.91 19.34
CA LYS A 534 0.78 49.28 20.56
C LYS A 534 0.42 48.02 21.34
N ASP A 535 0.39 48.12 22.66
CA ASP A 535 -0.08 47.03 23.51
C ASP A 535 -1.53 46.67 23.09
N LEU A 536 -1.69 45.45 22.57
CA LEU A 536 -2.97 44.96 22.08
C LEU A 536 -4.00 44.94 23.22
N THR A 537 -3.55 44.70 24.45
CA THR A 537 -4.38 44.70 25.65
C THR A 537 -4.89 46.12 25.94
N GLU A 538 -4.00 47.12 25.96
CA GLU A 538 -4.39 48.52 26.18
C GLU A 538 -5.31 49.03 25.07
N THR A 539 -5.01 48.69 23.82
CA THR A 539 -5.82 49.09 22.66
C THR A 539 -7.23 48.53 22.76
N LEU A 540 -7.36 47.25 23.12
CA LEU A 540 -8.67 46.59 23.27
C LEU A 540 -9.46 47.10 24.48
N MET A 541 -8.78 47.43 25.59
CA MET A 541 -9.42 48.05 26.74
C MET A 541 -9.98 49.44 26.38
N GLN A 542 -9.23 50.23 25.61
CA GLN A 542 -9.67 51.55 25.16
C GLN A 542 -10.83 51.49 24.16
N GLU A 543 -10.80 50.53 23.22
CA GLU A 543 -11.94 50.27 22.31
C GLU A 543 -13.22 49.87 23.06
N MET A 544 -13.10 49.20 24.22
CA MET A 544 -14.25 48.83 25.06
C MET A 544 -14.84 50.03 25.80
N ASP A 545 -13.99 50.95 26.29
CA ASP A 545 -14.42 52.21 26.93
C ASP A 545 -15.13 53.12 25.91
N ASP A 546 -14.57 53.27 24.70
CA ASP A 546 -15.15 54.10 23.63
C ASP A 546 -16.49 53.54 23.10
N THR A 547 -16.70 52.22 23.14
CA THR A 547 -17.98 51.59 22.73
C THR A 547 -19.07 51.62 23.79
N GLU A 548 -18.77 52.02 25.03
CA GLU A 548 -19.78 52.32 26.04
C GLU A 548 -20.43 53.70 25.80
N GLU A 549 -19.72 54.69 25.24
CA GLU A 549 -20.25 56.04 24.99
C GLU A 549 -21.11 56.18 23.71
N GLU A 550 -20.91 55.37 22.67
CA GLU A 550 -21.61 55.51 21.37
C GLU A 550 -22.92 54.68 21.20
N ALA A 551 -23.41 54.02 22.25
CA ALA A 551 -24.47 53.00 22.12
C ALA A 551 -25.92 53.57 22.03
N ALA A 552 -26.24 54.27 20.95
CA ALA A 552 -27.60 54.75 20.64
C ALA A 552 -28.09 54.37 19.23
N ALA A 553 -27.94 53.12 18.78
CA ALA A 553 -28.79 52.53 17.74
C ALA A 553 -28.55 51.02 17.54
N SER A 554 -29.63 50.23 17.63
CA SER A 554 -29.79 48.80 17.27
C SER A 554 -29.59 47.75 18.38
N ASN A 555 -30.70 47.06 18.69
CA ASN A 555 -30.87 45.84 19.51
C ASN A 555 -30.25 45.85 20.93
N THR A 556 -30.60 46.86 21.73
CA THR A 556 -30.20 47.06 23.14
C THR A 556 -30.37 45.82 24.03
N ALA A 557 -31.44 45.03 23.83
CA ALA A 557 -31.70 43.85 24.66
C ALA A 557 -30.64 42.75 24.52
N ASN A 558 -30.23 42.41 23.28
CA ASN A 558 -29.21 41.39 23.05
C ASN A 558 -27.81 41.85 23.49
N LYS A 559 -27.52 43.16 23.38
CA LYS A 559 -26.28 43.74 23.92
C LYS A 559 -26.22 43.56 25.44
N VAL A 560 -27.28 43.96 26.16
CA VAL A 560 -27.36 43.82 27.63
C VAL A 560 -27.27 42.35 28.07
N LEU A 561 -27.91 41.43 27.34
CA LEU A 561 -27.80 40.00 27.63
C LEU A 561 -26.37 39.46 27.46
N LEU A 562 -25.69 39.86 26.38
CA LEU A 562 -24.29 39.49 26.17
C LEU A 562 -23.39 40.08 27.24
N ASP A 563 -23.53 41.36 27.57
CA ASP A 563 -22.68 42.03 28.57
C ASP A 563 -22.90 41.41 29.97
N HIS A 564 -24.13 41.02 30.30
CA HIS A 564 -24.42 40.25 31.51
C HIS A 564 -23.76 38.87 31.50
N PHE A 565 -23.82 38.16 30.37
CA PHE A 565 -23.16 36.87 30.18
C PHE A 565 -21.64 36.96 30.30
N LEU A 566 -21.00 37.96 29.69
CA LEU A 566 -19.56 38.14 29.78
C LEU A 566 -19.11 38.43 31.22
N ASN A 567 -19.90 39.19 31.98
CA ASN A 567 -19.65 39.42 33.40
C ASN A 567 -19.88 38.16 34.26
N SER A 568 -20.81 37.27 33.87
CA SER A 568 -21.05 36.02 34.59
C SER A 568 -19.93 34.99 34.39
N LEU A 569 -19.18 35.06 33.27
CA LEU A 569 -18.01 34.20 33.02
C LEU A 569 -16.93 34.33 34.10
N LEU A 570 -16.76 35.51 34.71
CA LEU A 570 -15.80 35.73 35.80
C LEU A 570 -16.12 34.91 37.07
N ASN A 571 -17.36 34.42 37.18
CA ASN A 571 -17.85 33.59 38.28
C ASN A 571 -17.94 32.11 37.91
N CYS A 572 -17.61 31.72 36.68
CA CYS A 572 -17.63 30.32 36.22
C CYS A 572 -16.35 29.59 36.64
N VAL A 573 -16.28 29.22 37.93
CA VAL A 573 -15.08 28.64 38.59
C VAL A 573 -15.14 27.12 38.78
N ASN A 574 -16.06 26.43 38.10
CA ASN A 574 -16.13 24.97 38.10
C ASN A 574 -16.60 24.43 36.74
N ARG A 575 -16.49 23.11 36.58
CA ARG A 575 -16.80 22.39 35.34
C ARG A 575 -18.26 22.58 34.91
N GLU A 576 -19.19 22.41 35.84
CA GLU A 576 -20.62 22.46 35.53
C GLU A 576 -21.06 23.86 35.09
N MET A 577 -20.56 24.91 35.77
CA MET A 577 -20.88 26.30 35.44
C MET A 577 -20.35 26.68 34.06
N ILE A 578 -19.11 26.29 33.73
CA ILE A 578 -18.53 26.66 32.43
C ILE A 578 -19.13 25.87 31.27
N ASP A 579 -19.47 24.60 31.48
CA ASP A 579 -20.16 23.78 30.48
C ASP A 579 -21.58 24.32 30.23
N GLN A 580 -22.28 24.73 31.30
CA GLN A 580 -23.60 25.35 31.19
C GLN A 580 -23.55 26.71 30.48
N ALA A 581 -22.51 27.51 30.75
CA ALA A 581 -22.27 28.76 30.04
C ALA A 581 -22.02 28.51 28.54
N ALA A 582 -21.33 27.43 28.17
CA ALA A 582 -21.09 27.09 26.76
C ALA A 582 -22.39 26.73 26.04
N VAL A 583 -23.27 25.98 26.70
CA VAL A 583 -24.62 25.68 26.20
C VAL A 583 -25.45 26.96 26.04
N ASP A 584 -25.47 27.81 27.06
CA ASP A 584 -26.23 29.07 27.06
C ASP A 584 -25.77 30.02 25.93
N PHE A 585 -24.46 30.20 25.79
CA PHE A 585 -23.89 30.99 24.70
C PHE A 585 -24.28 30.44 23.33
N CYS A 586 -24.18 29.13 23.15
CA CYS A 586 -24.46 28.49 21.87
C CYS A 586 -25.94 28.57 21.48
N MET A 587 -26.86 28.47 22.44
CA MET A 587 -28.30 28.54 22.21
C MET A 587 -28.83 29.96 22.04
N ASN A 588 -28.34 30.91 22.86
CA ASN A 588 -29.00 32.21 23.02
C ASN A 588 -28.19 33.38 22.44
N LEU A 589 -26.86 33.25 22.33
CA LEU A 589 -25.96 34.37 22.03
C LEU A 589 -25.05 34.15 20.82
N ASN A 590 -25.14 33.02 20.13
CA ASN A 590 -24.27 32.66 19.02
C ASN A 590 -24.54 33.51 17.75
N THR A 591 -23.86 34.64 17.66
CA THR A 591 -23.80 35.47 16.45
C THR A 591 -22.37 35.91 16.18
N ARG A 592 -22.02 36.18 14.92
CA ARG A 592 -20.66 36.58 14.54
C ARG A 592 -20.12 37.80 15.33
N PRO A 593 -20.90 38.87 15.58
CA PRO A 593 -20.44 39.98 16.43
C PRO A 593 -20.22 39.58 17.89
N ASN A 594 -21.10 38.74 18.45
CA ASN A 594 -21.00 38.28 19.83
C ASN A 594 -19.78 37.37 20.02
N ARG A 595 -19.44 36.52 19.04
CA ARG A 595 -18.23 35.70 19.06
C ARG A 595 -16.96 36.54 19.11
N LYS A 596 -16.90 37.63 18.34
CA LYS A 596 -15.77 38.58 18.41
C LYS A 596 -15.64 39.24 19.79
N LYS A 597 -16.77 39.69 20.36
CA LYS A 597 -16.78 40.27 21.72
C LYS A 597 -16.38 39.25 22.79
N LEU A 598 -16.84 38.01 22.65
CA LEU A 598 -16.47 36.90 23.51
C LEU A 598 -14.95 36.64 23.46
N VAL A 599 -14.37 36.54 22.26
CA VAL A 599 -12.91 36.34 22.12
C VAL A 599 -12.12 37.46 22.81
N LYS A 600 -12.54 38.72 22.63
CA LYS A 600 -11.92 39.87 23.33
C LYS A 600 -12.03 39.74 24.85
N ALA A 601 -13.21 39.40 25.38
CA ALA A 601 -13.44 39.24 26.81
C ALA A 601 -12.61 38.09 27.42
N LEU A 602 -12.48 36.96 26.71
CA LEU A 602 -11.64 35.83 27.12
C LEU A 602 -10.15 36.23 27.13
N PHE A 603 -9.69 36.95 26.10
CA PHE A 603 -8.30 37.41 26.00
C PHE A 603 -7.92 38.42 27.11
N LEU A 604 -8.84 39.30 27.49
CA LEU A 604 -8.67 40.33 28.52
C LEU A 604 -8.90 39.82 29.96
N VAL A 605 -8.79 38.50 30.18
CA VAL A 605 -8.86 37.91 31.52
C VAL A 605 -7.90 38.63 32.49
N PRO A 606 -8.36 39.03 33.69
CA PRO A 606 -7.51 39.75 34.64
C PRO A 606 -6.27 38.92 35.01
N ARG A 607 -5.08 39.54 35.00
CA ARG A 607 -3.83 38.87 35.38
C ARG A 607 -3.80 38.35 36.82
N THR A 608 -4.69 38.86 37.67
CA THR A 608 -4.92 38.40 39.05
C THR A 608 -5.81 37.16 39.15
N ARG A 609 -6.48 36.76 38.06
CA ARG A 609 -7.44 35.64 38.01
C ARG A 609 -6.96 34.51 37.09
N LEU A 610 -5.74 34.03 37.36
CA LEU A 610 -5.16 32.89 36.63
C LEU A 610 -5.95 31.58 36.85
N ASP A 611 -6.75 31.52 37.92
CA ASP A 611 -7.68 30.42 38.21
C ASP A 611 -8.73 30.20 37.12
N LEU A 612 -9.04 31.22 36.32
CA LEU A 612 -10.06 31.15 35.27
C LEU A 612 -9.55 30.54 33.96
N LEU A 613 -8.23 30.46 33.75
CA LEU A 613 -7.65 30.03 32.47
C LEU A 613 -8.03 28.61 32.04
N PRO A 614 -8.02 27.59 32.94
CA PRO A 614 -8.44 26.23 32.56
C PRO A 614 -9.91 26.18 32.14
N PHE A 615 -10.78 26.94 32.82
CA PHE A 615 -12.21 27.02 32.49
C PHE A 615 -12.43 27.74 31.17
N TYR A 616 -11.74 28.86 30.92
CA TYR A 616 -11.84 29.58 29.65
C TYR A 616 -11.31 28.74 28.48
N ALA A 617 -10.24 27.98 28.67
CA ALA A 617 -9.75 27.04 27.66
C ALA A 617 -10.76 25.90 27.41
N ARG A 618 -11.38 25.34 28.47
CA ARG A 618 -12.46 24.35 28.36
C ARG A 618 -13.64 24.90 27.58
N PHE A 619 -14.08 26.12 27.91
CA PHE A 619 -15.17 26.81 27.23
C PHE A 619 -14.90 26.93 25.72
N VAL A 620 -13.71 27.39 25.34
CA VAL A 620 -13.30 27.52 23.93
C VAL A 620 -13.24 26.16 23.24
N ALA A 621 -12.69 25.13 23.91
CA ALA A 621 -12.62 23.78 23.38
C ALA A 621 -14.01 23.16 23.15
N THR A 622 -14.95 23.39 24.07
CA THR A 622 -16.35 22.95 23.96
C THR A 622 -17.08 23.64 22.81
N LEU A 623 -16.79 24.93 22.54
CA LEU A 623 -17.39 25.67 21.42
C LEU A 623 -16.75 25.36 20.05
N ASN A 624 -15.48 24.97 20.02
CA ASN A 624 -14.69 24.79 18.80
C ASN A 624 -15.35 23.90 17.72
N PRO A 625 -16.01 22.76 18.05
CA PRO A 625 -16.69 21.94 17.05
C PRO A 625 -17.80 22.69 16.29
N CYS A 626 -18.51 23.61 16.95
CA CYS A 626 -19.67 24.33 16.41
C CYS A 626 -19.30 25.71 15.83
N MET A 627 -18.27 26.36 16.38
CA MET A 627 -17.81 27.70 16.01
C MET A 627 -16.29 27.79 16.11
N PRO A 628 -15.55 27.25 15.11
CA PRO A 628 -14.08 27.18 15.17
C PRO A 628 -13.40 28.56 15.09
N ASP A 629 -14.12 29.60 14.65
CA ASP A 629 -13.61 30.97 14.56
C ASP A 629 -13.24 31.56 15.94
N VAL A 630 -13.96 31.17 17.00
CA VAL A 630 -13.63 31.58 18.39
C VAL A 630 -12.25 31.08 18.80
N ALA A 631 -11.96 29.80 18.50
CA ALA A 631 -10.69 29.18 18.82
C ALA A 631 -9.55 29.78 17.98
N SER A 632 -9.76 29.92 16.66
CA SER A 632 -8.72 30.46 15.77
C SER A 632 -8.36 31.91 16.09
N ASP A 633 -9.36 32.75 16.37
CA ASP A 633 -9.15 34.16 16.67
C ASP A 633 -8.42 34.33 18.02
N LEU A 634 -8.81 33.57 19.05
CA LEU A 634 -8.15 33.60 20.36
C LEU A 634 -6.69 33.13 20.27
N VAL A 635 -6.44 32.01 19.56
CA VAL A 635 -5.07 31.50 19.34
C VAL A 635 -4.23 32.53 18.59
N SER A 636 -4.78 33.20 17.58
CA SER A 636 -4.10 34.26 16.84
C SER A 636 -3.73 35.45 17.74
N MET A 637 -4.65 35.92 18.58
CA MET A 637 -4.40 37.01 19.52
C MET A 637 -3.33 36.65 20.55
N LEU A 638 -3.38 35.45 21.14
CA LEU A 638 -2.36 34.97 22.08
C LEU A 638 -0.98 34.83 21.45
N LYS A 639 -0.89 34.40 20.18
CA LYS A 639 0.39 34.35 19.45
C LYS A 639 0.97 35.75 19.22
N GLN A 640 0.14 36.73 18.89
CA GLN A 640 0.58 38.12 18.71
C GLN A 640 1.07 38.72 20.04
N ASP A 641 0.30 38.52 21.11
CA ASP A 641 0.63 38.99 22.46
C ASP A 641 1.92 38.34 22.99
N PHE A 642 2.11 37.04 22.76
CA PHE A 642 3.35 36.35 23.09
C PHE A 642 4.55 36.95 22.35
N LYS A 643 4.45 37.18 21.03
CA LYS A 643 5.52 37.82 20.25
C LYS A 643 5.84 39.23 20.75
N PHE A 644 4.83 40.01 21.11
CA PHE A 644 5.00 41.34 21.71
C PHE A 644 5.76 41.26 23.05
N HIS A 645 5.41 40.30 23.91
CA HIS A 645 6.08 40.08 25.19
C HIS A 645 7.54 39.64 25.07
N ILE A 646 7.90 38.88 24.02
CA ILE A 646 9.30 38.53 23.72
C ILE A 646 10.09 39.77 23.28
N LYS A 647 9.50 40.65 22.46
CA LYS A 647 10.17 41.89 22.00
C LYS A 647 10.34 42.92 23.11
N LYS A 648 9.39 43.01 24.04
CA LYS A 648 9.41 43.96 25.17
C LYS A 648 10.35 43.47 26.28
N LYS A 649 11.57 44.03 26.29
CA LYS A 649 12.65 43.68 27.24
C LYS A 649 12.44 44.17 28.69
N ASP A 650 11.37 44.91 28.98
CA ASP A 650 11.05 45.37 30.34
C ASP A 650 10.46 44.25 31.22
N GLN A 651 10.80 44.26 32.51
CA GLN A 651 10.32 43.32 33.54
C GLN A 651 9.06 43.82 34.28
N ILE A 652 8.67 45.09 34.12
CA ILE A 652 7.58 45.73 34.90
C ILE A 652 6.22 44.98 34.80
N ASN A 653 5.96 44.27 33.69
CA ASN A 653 4.68 43.57 33.45
C ASN A 653 4.79 42.03 33.43
N ILE A 654 5.63 41.43 34.29
CA ILE A 654 5.83 39.97 34.34
C ILE A 654 4.52 39.18 34.55
N GLU A 655 3.61 39.68 35.38
CA GLU A 655 2.29 39.07 35.61
C GLU A 655 1.48 38.91 34.31
N SER A 656 1.54 39.91 33.42
CA SER A 656 0.85 39.86 32.13
C SER A 656 1.49 38.82 31.21
N LYS A 657 2.83 38.73 31.20
CA LYS A 657 3.56 37.71 30.42
C LYS A 657 3.22 36.30 30.89
N VAL A 658 3.15 36.09 32.20
CA VAL A 658 2.78 34.82 32.84
C VAL A 658 1.34 34.42 32.49
N LYS A 659 0.39 35.36 32.53
CA LYS A 659 -1.00 35.12 32.09
C LYS A 659 -1.04 34.55 30.67
N THR A 660 -0.31 35.16 29.74
CA THR A 660 -0.33 34.76 28.33
C THR A 660 0.24 33.36 28.10
N VAL A 661 1.39 33.01 28.71
CA VAL A 661 1.97 31.66 28.55
C VAL A 661 1.16 30.57 29.23
N ARG A 662 0.57 30.85 30.40
CA ARG A 662 -0.33 29.90 31.07
C ARG A 662 -1.59 29.65 30.23
N PHE A 663 -2.15 30.70 29.63
CA PHE A 663 -3.33 30.53 28.79
C PHE A 663 -3.02 29.71 27.52
N ILE A 664 -1.86 29.93 26.89
CA ILE A 664 -1.37 29.07 25.81
C ILE A 664 -1.26 27.62 26.29
N GLY A 665 -0.65 27.38 27.45
CA GLY A 665 -0.51 26.04 28.03
C GLY A 665 -1.84 25.32 28.27
N GLU A 666 -2.85 26.02 28.77
CA GLU A 666 -4.20 25.46 28.94
C GLU A 666 -4.83 25.07 27.59
N LEU A 667 -4.71 25.93 26.57
CA LEU A 667 -5.24 25.64 25.23
C LEU A 667 -4.50 24.48 24.52
N VAL A 668 -3.22 24.26 24.83
CA VAL A 668 -2.45 23.11 24.32
C VAL A 668 -3.01 21.80 24.87
N LYS A 669 -3.33 21.75 26.17
CA LYS A 669 -3.93 20.58 26.83
C LYS A 669 -5.29 20.21 26.22
N PHE A 670 -6.09 21.20 25.84
CA PHE A 670 -7.35 20.99 25.12
C PHE A 670 -7.21 20.73 23.61
N LYS A 671 -5.97 20.64 23.09
CA LYS A 671 -5.69 20.43 21.65
C LYS A 671 -6.24 21.55 20.74
N VAL A 672 -6.50 22.72 21.30
CA VAL A 672 -6.92 23.94 20.56
C VAL A 672 -5.69 24.68 20.04
N PHE A 673 -4.63 24.75 20.84
CA PHE A 673 -3.34 25.30 20.44
C PHE A 673 -2.39 24.15 20.02
N PRO A 674 -1.79 24.17 18.81
CA PRO A 674 -0.93 23.08 18.34
C PRO A 674 0.31 22.88 19.22
N LYS A 675 0.66 21.61 19.51
CA LYS A 675 1.86 21.26 20.31
C LYS A 675 3.16 21.77 19.66
N THR A 676 3.25 21.71 18.33
CA THR A 676 4.41 22.18 17.55
C THR A 676 4.68 23.68 17.76
N GLU A 677 3.61 24.47 17.80
CA GLU A 677 3.65 25.91 18.05
C GLU A 677 4.05 26.20 19.50
N ALA A 678 3.55 25.43 20.48
CA ALA A 678 3.93 25.59 21.88
C ALA A 678 5.41 25.26 22.12
N LEU A 679 5.93 24.22 21.47
CA LEU A 679 7.35 23.87 21.49
C LEU A 679 8.22 24.94 20.79
N TYR A 680 7.67 25.62 19.78
CA TYR A 680 8.34 26.77 19.16
C TYR A 680 8.37 27.98 20.11
N CYS A 681 7.27 28.29 20.80
CA CYS A 681 7.25 29.30 21.87
C CYS A 681 8.30 28.99 22.95
N LEU A 682 8.41 27.73 23.38
CA LEU A 682 9.44 27.31 24.33
C LEU A 682 10.86 27.51 23.76
N LYS A 683 11.12 27.11 22.50
CA LYS A 683 12.41 27.33 21.84
C LYS A 683 12.80 28.83 21.85
N LEU A 684 11.87 29.72 21.48
CA LEU A 684 12.13 31.17 21.46
C LEU A 684 12.52 31.72 22.84
N LEU A 685 11.87 31.25 23.90
CA LEU A 685 12.20 31.65 25.27
C LEU A 685 13.58 31.14 25.72
N LEU A 686 14.01 30.00 25.20
CA LEU A 686 15.33 29.42 25.49
C LEU A 686 16.46 30.04 24.67
N CYS A 687 16.17 30.60 23.49
CA CYS A 687 17.17 31.28 22.65
C CYS A 687 17.74 32.54 23.30
N ASP A 688 16.90 33.36 23.94
CA ASP A 688 17.31 34.56 24.69
C ASP A 688 16.99 34.37 26.18
N PHE A 689 17.86 33.65 26.90
CA PHE A 689 17.58 33.14 28.24
C PHE A 689 17.75 34.18 29.36
N ILE A 690 16.99 35.28 29.28
CA ILE A 690 16.95 36.38 30.25
C ILE A 690 15.83 36.21 31.29
N HIS A 691 15.95 36.88 32.45
CA HIS A 691 15.09 36.67 33.64
C HIS A 691 13.60 36.44 33.36
N HIS A 692 12.93 37.33 32.60
CA HIS A 692 11.50 37.17 32.35
C HIS A 692 11.15 36.04 31.36
N HIS A 693 12.08 35.62 30.50
CA HIS A 693 11.88 34.51 29.57
C HIS A 693 12.02 33.18 30.30
N VAL A 694 12.93 33.11 31.28
CA VAL A 694 13.02 31.98 32.21
C VAL A 694 11.70 31.79 32.94
N GLU A 695 11.14 32.85 33.52
CA GLU A 695 9.85 32.77 34.21
C GLU A 695 8.72 32.35 33.28
N MET A 696 8.67 32.90 32.05
CA MET A 696 7.69 32.49 31.04
C MET A 696 7.84 31.00 30.64
N ALA A 697 9.06 30.51 30.45
CA ALA A 697 9.35 29.14 30.08
C ALA A 697 8.94 28.17 31.20
N CYS A 698 9.32 28.47 32.45
CA CYS A 698 8.92 27.68 33.62
C CYS A 698 7.40 27.63 33.74
N ASN A 699 6.69 28.76 33.62
CA ASN A 699 5.22 28.79 33.70
C ASN A 699 4.56 28.00 32.55
N LEU A 700 5.11 28.04 31.34
CA LEU A 700 4.62 27.23 30.22
C LEU A 700 4.80 25.73 30.51
N LEU A 701 5.98 25.33 30.99
CA LEU A 701 6.30 23.94 31.34
C LEU A 701 5.50 23.42 32.53
N GLU A 702 5.26 24.25 33.55
CA GLU A 702 4.36 23.93 34.67
C GLU A 702 2.93 23.67 34.18
N THR A 703 2.47 24.42 33.18
CA THR A 703 1.08 24.33 32.71
C THR A 703 0.85 23.14 31.77
N CYS A 704 1.73 22.92 30.78
CA CYS A 704 1.55 21.88 29.76
C CYS A 704 2.80 21.03 29.48
N GLY A 705 3.90 21.22 30.20
CA GLY A 705 5.15 20.49 29.98
C GLY A 705 5.01 18.98 30.19
N ARG A 706 4.31 18.54 31.25
CA ARG A 706 4.01 17.12 31.47
C ARG A 706 3.18 16.52 30.33
N PHE A 707 2.15 17.24 29.89
CA PHE A 707 1.30 16.83 28.76
C PHE A 707 2.13 16.69 27.46
N LEU A 708 2.99 17.67 27.17
CA LEU A 708 3.88 17.63 26.01
C LEU A 708 4.96 16.54 26.13
N PHE A 709 5.43 16.26 27.34
CA PHE A 709 6.42 15.23 27.61
C PHE A 709 5.83 13.83 27.50
N GLN A 710 4.62 13.58 27.99
CA GLN A 710 3.99 12.26 27.93
C GLN A 710 3.36 11.96 26.57
N ALA A 711 3.05 12.98 25.76
CA ALA A 711 2.49 12.76 24.44
C ALA A 711 3.56 12.26 23.44
N PRO A 712 3.33 11.14 22.72
CA PRO A 712 4.37 10.46 21.92
C PRO A 712 4.85 11.28 20.72
N ASP A 713 4.02 12.18 20.20
CA ASP A 713 4.33 13.09 19.09
C ASP A 713 5.18 14.29 19.49
N SER A 714 5.22 14.66 20.78
CA SER A 714 6.01 15.78 21.29
C SER A 714 7.15 15.38 22.25
N HIS A 715 7.11 14.17 22.82
CA HIS A 715 8.05 13.66 23.84
C HIS A 715 9.51 13.96 23.52
N GLN A 716 9.96 13.55 22.33
CA GLN A 716 11.37 13.66 21.97
C GLN A 716 11.82 15.12 21.84
N ARG A 717 10.97 15.99 21.27
CA ARG A 717 11.31 17.40 21.04
C ARG A 717 11.34 18.18 22.34
N ILE A 718 10.39 17.94 23.25
CA ILE A 718 10.45 18.58 24.57
C ILE A 718 11.62 18.04 25.41
N LYS A 719 11.97 16.75 25.29
CA LYS A 719 13.14 16.17 25.95
C LYS A 719 14.47 16.78 25.49
N VAL A 720 14.55 17.32 24.28
CA VAL A 720 15.74 18.03 23.78
C VAL A 720 15.77 19.49 24.26
N LEU A 721 14.60 20.11 24.48
CA LEU A 721 14.49 21.49 24.96
C LEU A 721 14.62 21.62 26.49
N LEU A 722 14.28 20.56 27.23
CA LEU A 722 14.53 20.40 28.66
C LEU A 722 15.97 19.95 28.91
#